data_AF-A0A2W4QDU9-F1
#
_entry.id   AF-A0A2W4QDU9-F1
#
_cell.length_a   1.000
_cell.length_b   1.000
_cell.length_c   1.000
_cell.angle_alpha   90.00
_cell.angle_beta   90.00
_cell.angle_gamma   90.00
#
_symmetry.space_group_name_H-M   'P 1'
#
loop_
_entity.id
_entity.type
_entity.pdbx_description
1 polymer ?
#
loop_
_entity_poly.entity_id
_entity_poly.type
_entity_poly.pdbx_seq_one_letter_code
_entity_poly.pdbx_strand_id
1 'polypeptide(L)'
;MTEPVIRGAAYCLIHAPNLLLYYGTTPAMERRLNPDSPYLAKLPQHLRSYQEALAYPPNQTYLGRLRPDELARIPRPWYEHPIEGAQREARYGELMPEDEFLALLKLVDTFDLVRLEAGFAAEIAERLAAHPLWAADVPRLGPGVPEAELRRLLEEEAAPLYLGDRLVGVVRRAHEHDVTLSSHVMLENLVTKASAVLGLRHLFAKTGLKPEEVEYIIECSEEACGDMNQRGGGNFAKAIGEMAGCVNATGSDTRSFCAGPTHALIEAAALIKSGVFQHVVVLAGGTPAKLGLNSRDHVAKGLPVLEDVIGAFAIHLSADDYVSPRVRLDAVGRHKIGSGSSPQAVMEALVTEPLTRVGLKISDVDRYGVEMQNPELTEPAGAGDVPQANYKMIAALAVKQGEIGRAELPAFVASHGMPGFAPTQGHIPSGVPVIGPLRDALVAGEIQRAMIIGKGSLFLGRMTNLFDGVSVLLERNPGRPSAEATVESGAAPVCAAAAGGAAAAPAHAATGSGAGAAPLAAGREGPAAQKPGRIAVGITLHGSELGEEEILRGAEQAQRQWPDIEVVIIGRPARQTSVRWVEAGTGCLADEHQAMERLLASGELAAAVTLHYAFPIGVATVGRVITPARGREMLIATTTGTAAADRVEAMVRAAIGGIAVARTLGIAEPAVGILNVDGARQVERILEALRQGGYPLRWAASGRSDGGVLMRGNDVLTGEPDVLVTDSLTGNLLMKLLSAQSTGGNYEATGYGYGPGVGPEMRQIVHIISRASGAPVIAGAIRYAADMARGGLVRVVAEEYERARAAGLERLLSERRGAARAPAGPAAERDAQAGAPSGVVQAAQGALAAGEPDGGRSAPAQAAPPPEKVATAEIPGVDILELEEAVACLWRRGIYAKSGMGCTGPVVLVAEEDLEAARAVLREAGFIG
;
A
#
# COMPACT_ATOMS: atom_id res chain seq x y z
N MET A 1 0.01 -27.46 1.43
CA MET A 1 0.33 -26.27 0.62
C MET A 1 1.82 -26.34 0.31
N THR A 2 2.23 -25.91 -0.89
CA THR A 2 3.63 -25.80 -1.29
C THR A 2 4.29 -24.65 -0.54
N GLU A 3 5.53 -24.82 -0.09
CA GLU A 3 6.30 -23.71 0.46
C GLU A 3 6.90 -22.87 -0.70
N PRO A 4 6.88 -21.54 -0.60
CA PRO A 4 7.52 -20.67 -1.60
C PRO A 4 9.04 -20.67 -1.43
N VAL A 5 9.79 -20.69 -2.53
CA VAL A 5 11.27 -20.69 -2.56
C VAL A 5 11.84 -19.62 -3.49
N ILE A 6 13.03 -19.10 -3.18
CA ILE A 6 13.79 -18.18 -4.07
C ILE A 6 14.63 -19.00 -5.05
N ARG A 7 14.06 -19.29 -6.23
CA ARG A 7 14.68 -20.19 -7.22
C ARG A 7 15.79 -19.55 -8.04
N GLY A 8 15.79 -18.23 -8.23
CA GLY A 8 16.86 -17.52 -8.93
C GLY A 8 16.83 -16.01 -8.74
N ALA A 9 17.94 -15.35 -9.06
CA ALA A 9 18.08 -13.89 -9.02
C ALA A 9 19.00 -13.40 -10.13
N ALA A 10 18.70 -12.22 -10.66
CA ALA A 10 19.52 -11.48 -11.61
C ALA A 10 19.64 -10.02 -11.16
N TYR A 11 20.80 -9.44 -11.43
CA TYR A 11 21.15 -8.06 -11.05
C TYR A 11 21.92 -7.44 -12.21
N CYS A 12 21.50 -6.26 -12.64
CA CYS A 12 22.13 -5.51 -13.71
C CYS A 12 22.39 -4.08 -13.25
N LEU A 13 23.44 -3.49 -13.82
CA LEU A 13 23.77 -2.09 -13.68
C LEU A 13 23.85 -1.48 -15.08
N ILE A 14 23.58 -0.18 -15.19
CA ILE A 14 23.80 0.59 -16.40
C ILE A 14 24.63 1.81 -16.01
N HIS A 15 25.80 1.98 -16.63
CA HIS A 15 26.56 3.22 -16.48
C HIS A 15 25.87 4.31 -17.31
N ALA A 16 25.47 5.41 -16.67
CA ALA A 16 24.58 6.42 -17.23
C ALA A 16 25.01 7.88 -16.90
N PRO A 17 26.27 8.28 -17.19
CA PRO A 17 26.79 9.59 -16.83
C PRO A 17 26.10 10.76 -17.57
N ASN A 18 25.61 10.58 -18.80
CA ASN A 18 24.89 11.63 -19.51
C ASN A 18 23.46 11.80 -18.97
N LEU A 19 22.74 10.70 -18.69
CA LEU A 19 21.45 10.76 -18.00
C LEU A 19 21.59 11.42 -16.62
N LEU A 20 22.68 11.19 -15.89
CA LEU A 20 22.98 11.93 -14.67
C LEU A 20 23.07 13.44 -14.93
N LEU A 21 23.87 13.88 -15.89
CA LEU A 21 24.09 15.31 -16.18
C LEU A 21 22.82 16.08 -16.57
N TYR A 22 21.90 15.42 -17.28
CA TYR A 22 20.69 16.07 -17.84
C TYR A 22 19.43 15.83 -17.00
N TYR A 23 19.31 14.68 -16.31
CA TYR A 23 18.09 14.22 -15.65
C TYR A 23 18.24 13.83 -14.18
N GLY A 24 19.47 13.73 -13.66
CA GLY A 24 19.68 13.62 -12.22
C GLY A 24 19.08 14.82 -11.48
N THR A 25 18.30 14.61 -10.42
CA THR A 25 17.52 15.69 -9.78
C THR A 25 18.42 16.85 -9.35
N THR A 26 19.55 16.57 -8.69
CA THR A 26 20.50 17.59 -8.20
C THR A 26 21.09 18.46 -9.33
N PRO A 27 21.72 17.90 -10.38
CA PRO A 27 22.21 18.69 -11.51
C PRO A 27 21.09 19.35 -12.34
N ALA A 28 19.94 18.70 -12.55
CA ALA A 28 18.83 19.28 -13.31
C ALA A 28 18.20 20.49 -12.58
N MET A 29 17.98 20.39 -11.27
CA MET A 29 17.50 21.50 -10.45
C MET A 29 18.52 22.65 -10.38
N GLU A 30 19.80 22.36 -10.16
CA GLU A 30 20.82 23.41 -10.15
C GLU A 30 20.92 24.10 -11.50
N ARG A 31 20.83 23.37 -12.63
CA ARG A 31 20.87 23.96 -13.98
C ARG A 31 19.69 24.91 -14.23
N ARG A 32 18.52 24.61 -13.63
CA ARG A 32 17.32 25.46 -13.71
C ARG A 32 17.40 26.71 -12.82
N LEU A 33 18.09 26.64 -11.68
CA LEU A 33 18.15 27.73 -10.69
C LEU A 33 19.40 28.61 -10.85
N ASN A 34 20.56 28.00 -11.05
CA ASN A 34 21.89 28.59 -11.12
C ASN A 34 22.71 27.95 -12.28
N PRO A 35 22.40 28.24 -13.56
CA PRO A 35 23.04 27.58 -14.71
C PRO A 35 24.57 27.73 -14.73
N ASP A 36 25.10 28.85 -14.27
CA ASP A 36 26.55 29.14 -14.20
C ASP A 36 27.20 28.70 -12.87
N SER A 37 26.58 27.80 -12.10
CA SER A 37 27.10 27.43 -10.78
C SER A 37 28.49 26.77 -10.85
N PRO A 38 29.40 27.05 -9.90
CA PRO A 38 30.71 26.41 -9.84
C PRO A 38 30.66 24.88 -9.70
N TYR A 39 29.54 24.34 -9.20
CA TYR A 39 29.30 22.90 -9.12
C TYR A 39 29.04 22.31 -10.52
N LEU A 40 28.14 22.89 -11.33
CA LEU A 40 27.86 22.40 -12.68
C LEU A 40 29.09 22.48 -13.60
N ALA A 41 29.89 23.55 -13.48
CA ALA A 41 31.12 23.70 -14.24
C ALA A 41 32.20 22.65 -13.89
N LYS A 42 32.19 22.13 -12.66
CA LYS A 42 33.11 21.09 -12.20
C LYS A 42 32.59 19.68 -12.43
N LEU A 43 31.29 19.44 -12.28
CA LEU A 43 30.67 18.11 -12.30
C LEU A 43 31.18 17.16 -13.40
N PRO A 44 31.33 17.56 -14.68
CA PRO A 44 31.86 16.68 -15.72
C PRO A 44 33.27 16.13 -15.44
N GLN A 45 34.09 16.84 -14.67
CA GLN A 45 35.46 16.46 -14.30
C GLN A 45 35.49 15.37 -13.22
N HIS A 46 34.35 15.07 -12.59
CA HIS A 46 34.20 14.06 -11.54
C HIS A 46 33.42 12.82 -12.01
N LEU A 47 32.94 12.80 -13.26
CA LEU A 47 32.28 11.63 -13.83
C LEU A 47 33.28 10.54 -14.16
N ARG A 48 32.88 9.28 -13.98
CA ARG A 48 33.71 8.13 -14.31
C ARG A 48 33.56 7.76 -15.78
N SER A 49 34.60 7.17 -16.35
CA SER A 49 34.49 6.36 -17.56
C SER A 49 33.79 5.03 -17.29
N TYR A 50 33.27 4.38 -18.34
CA TYR A 50 32.70 3.03 -18.25
C TYR A 50 33.69 2.02 -17.65
N GLN A 51 34.99 2.14 -17.92
CA GLN A 51 36.00 1.21 -17.40
C GLN A 51 36.22 1.38 -15.89
N GLU A 52 36.19 2.62 -15.39
CA GLU A 52 36.27 2.88 -13.94
C GLU A 52 34.99 2.42 -13.23
N ALA A 53 33.81 2.65 -13.82
CA ALA A 53 32.55 2.12 -13.31
C ALA A 53 32.52 0.58 -13.35
N LEU A 54 33.13 -0.05 -14.35
CA LEU A 54 33.22 -1.51 -14.48
C LEU A 54 34.17 -2.13 -13.44
N ALA A 55 35.35 -1.53 -13.24
CA ALA A 55 36.34 -2.02 -12.29
C ALA A 55 35.98 -1.72 -10.83
N TYR A 56 34.98 -0.88 -10.57
CA TYR A 56 34.58 -0.49 -9.21
C TYR A 56 34.11 -1.69 -8.36
N PRO A 57 34.74 -2.01 -7.21
CA PRO A 57 34.45 -3.23 -6.45
C PRO A 57 32.99 -3.40 -5.99
N PRO A 58 32.26 -2.36 -5.53
CA PRO A 58 30.83 -2.47 -5.23
C PRO A 58 29.97 -2.88 -6.43
N ASN A 59 30.27 -2.37 -7.63
CA ASN A 59 29.56 -2.77 -8.85
C ASN A 59 29.82 -4.23 -9.20
N GLN A 60 31.07 -4.70 -9.08
CA GLN A 60 31.41 -6.12 -9.25
C GLN A 60 30.81 -7.03 -8.16
N THR A 61 30.53 -6.49 -6.97
CA THR A 61 29.81 -7.19 -5.90
C THR A 61 28.32 -7.31 -6.23
N TYR A 62 27.68 -6.22 -6.69
CA TYR A 62 26.28 -6.21 -7.12
C TYR A 62 25.99 -7.21 -8.24
N LEU A 63 26.90 -7.35 -9.21
CA LEU A 63 26.79 -8.30 -10.32
C LEU A 63 27.21 -9.74 -9.96
N GLY A 64 27.70 -9.97 -8.74
CA GLY A 64 28.04 -11.29 -8.21
C GLY A 64 29.39 -11.86 -8.66
N ARG A 65 30.36 -11.01 -9.02
CA ARG A 65 31.76 -11.43 -9.21
C ARG A 65 32.51 -11.51 -7.88
N LEU A 66 32.21 -10.60 -6.95
CA LEU A 66 32.69 -10.66 -5.56
C LEU A 66 31.53 -10.99 -4.63
N ARG A 67 31.79 -11.73 -3.55
CA ARG A 67 30.86 -11.82 -2.41
C ARG A 67 31.02 -10.59 -1.49
N PRO A 68 30.00 -10.21 -0.72
CA PRO A 68 30.11 -9.12 0.24
C PRO A 68 31.28 -9.29 1.24
N ASP A 69 31.52 -10.52 1.72
CA ASP A 69 32.63 -10.86 2.62
C ASP A 69 34.02 -10.76 1.96
N GLU A 70 34.09 -10.68 0.62
CA GLU A 70 35.31 -10.44 -0.15
C GLU A 70 35.51 -8.94 -0.39
N LEU A 71 34.44 -8.19 -0.69
CA LEU A 71 34.44 -6.72 -0.73
C LEU A 71 34.91 -6.12 0.61
N ALA A 72 34.49 -6.70 1.74
CA ALA A 72 34.90 -6.29 3.09
C ALA A 72 36.42 -6.37 3.35
N ARG A 73 37.17 -7.10 2.51
CA ARG A 73 38.64 -7.25 2.61
C ARG A 73 39.40 -6.25 1.75
N ILE A 74 38.72 -5.58 0.82
CA ILE A 74 39.29 -4.52 0.01
C ILE A 74 39.27 -3.24 0.87
N PRO A 75 40.40 -2.54 1.05
CA PRO A 75 40.43 -1.28 1.79
C PRO A 75 39.46 -0.25 1.19
N ARG A 76 39.01 0.70 2.02
CA ARG A 76 38.30 1.90 1.55
C ARG A 76 39.30 3.07 1.46
N PRO A 77 39.17 3.97 0.46
CA PRO A 77 38.09 4.02 -0.52
C PRO A 77 38.21 3.00 -1.67
N TRP A 78 37.11 2.33 -2.00
CA TRP A 78 37.07 1.28 -3.03
C TRP A 78 37.28 1.83 -4.45
N TYR A 79 36.99 3.11 -4.71
CA TYR A 79 37.28 3.72 -6.01
C TYR A 79 38.79 3.90 -6.28
N GLU A 80 39.65 3.82 -5.25
CA GLU A 80 41.12 3.78 -5.39
C GLU A 80 41.66 2.34 -5.55
N HIS A 81 40.79 1.33 -5.47
CA HIS A 81 41.14 -0.08 -5.53
C HIS A 81 40.35 -0.84 -6.63
N PRO A 82 40.50 -0.45 -7.91
CA PRO A 82 39.79 -1.09 -9.02
C PRO A 82 40.16 -2.57 -9.18
N ILE A 83 39.17 -3.38 -9.55
CA ILE A 83 39.33 -4.81 -9.84
C ILE A 83 40.01 -5.01 -11.20
N GLU A 84 41.23 -5.55 -11.19
CA GLU A 84 41.94 -5.94 -12.40
C GLU A 84 41.15 -6.98 -13.21
N GLY A 85 41.07 -6.78 -14.53
CA GLY A 85 40.39 -7.73 -15.43
C GLY A 85 38.88 -7.80 -15.26
N ALA A 86 38.23 -6.80 -14.65
CA ALA A 86 36.77 -6.72 -14.54
C ALA A 86 36.08 -6.89 -15.90
N GLN A 87 35.03 -7.71 -15.95
CA GLN A 87 34.30 -8.05 -17.17
C GLN A 87 32.86 -7.55 -17.08
N ARG A 88 32.33 -7.09 -18.23
CA ARG A 88 30.94 -6.62 -18.42
C ARG A 88 29.93 -7.58 -17.82
N GLU A 89 30.00 -8.85 -18.18
CA GLU A 89 29.14 -9.91 -17.62
C GLU A 89 29.73 -10.53 -16.35
N ALA A 90 28.86 -10.92 -15.44
CA ALA A 90 29.16 -11.67 -14.23
C ALA A 90 28.08 -12.74 -13.95
N ARG A 91 28.00 -13.19 -12.68
CA ARG A 91 27.15 -14.30 -12.23
C ARG A 91 25.66 -13.99 -12.39
N TYR A 92 25.23 -12.78 -12.05
CA TYR A 92 23.82 -12.41 -12.01
C TYR A 92 23.34 -11.55 -13.18
N GLY A 93 24.24 -10.99 -13.99
CA GLY A 93 23.89 -10.08 -15.08
C GLY A 93 25.11 -9.31 -15.59
N GLU A 94 24.92 -8.03 -15.94
CA GLU A 94 25.97 -7.20 -16.55
C GLU A 94 25.98 -5.72 -16.10
N LEU A 95 27.10 -5.03 -16.36
CA LEU A 95 27.15 -3.56 -16.45
C LEU A 95 27.03 -3.13 -17.92
N MET A 96 25.86 -2.63 -18.31
CA MET A 96 25.60 -2.10 -19.65
C MET A 96 26.17 -0.67 -19.82
N PRO A 97 26.80 -0.33 -20.96
CA PRO A 97 27.19 1.05 -21.27
C PRO A 97 25.99 1.91 -21.70
N GLU A 98 26.10 3.23 -21.52
CA GLU A 98 24.98 4.16 -21.75
C GLU A 98 24.47 4.17 -23.20
N ASP A 99 25.36 4.01 -24.17
CA ASP A 99 25.01 4.03 -25.60
C ASP A 99 24.06 2.90 -26.00
N GLU A 100 24.36 1.66 -25.57
CA GLU A 100 23.46 0.51 -25.73
C GLU A 100 22.16 0.70 -24.95
N PHE A 101 22.19 1.37 -23.80
CA PHE A 101 20.99 1.62 -23.01
C PHE A 101 20.07 2.68 -23.63
N LEU A 102 20.60 3.75 -24.22
CA LEU A 102 19.81 4.73 -24.98
C LEU A 102 19.12 4.08 -26.18
N ALA A 103 19.78 3.12 -26.84
CA ALA A 103 19.15 2.28 -27.86
C ALA A 103 18.10 1.32 -27.27
N LEU A 104 18.33 0.76 -26.07
CA LEU A 104 17.34 -0.06 -25.36
C LEU A 104 16.06 0.73 -25.03
N LEU A 105 16.14 2.04 -24.74
CA LEU A 105 14.93 2.90 -24.61
C LEU A 105 14.06 2.82 -25.87
N LYS A 106 14.67 2.83 -27.07
CA LYS A 106 13.96 2.67 -28.34
C LYS A 106 13.38 1.26 -28.51
N LEU A 107 14.13 0.23 -28.11
CA LEU A 107 13.66 -1.16 -28.21
C LEU A 107 12.45 -1.45 -27.32
N VAL A 108 12.37 -0.87 -26.11
CA VAL A 108 11.24 -1.09 -25.19
C VAL A 108 10.04 -0.15 -25.42
N ASP A 109 10.19 0.86 -26.27
CA ASP A 109 9.15 1.82 -26.61
C ASP A 109 8.09 1.19 -27.56
N THR A 110 6.87 1.04 -27.04
CA THR A 110 5.72 0.50 -27.78
C THR A 110 4.98 1.59 -28.58
N PHE A 111 5.23 2.88 -28.32
CA PHE A 111 4.41 4.02 -28.78
C PHE A 111 5.11 5.01 -29.72
N ASP A 112 6.34 4.71 -30.16
CA ASP A 112 7.18 5.55 -31.04
C ASP A 112 7.42 6.98 -30.50
N LEU A 113 7.63 7.05 -29.18
CA LEU A 113 8.02 8.25 -28.46
C LEU A 113 9.52 8.51 -28.59
N VAL A 114 10.34 7.46 -28.65
CA VAL A 114 11.80 7.57 -28.80
C VAL A 114 12.16 7.71 -30.28
N ARG A 115 12.93 8.74 -30.62
CA ARG A 115 13.43 8.97 -31.98
C ARG A 115 14.96 9.08 -31.91
N LEU A 116 15.67 8.19 -32.58
CA LEU A 116 17.14 8.15 -32.60
C LEU A 116 17.70 8.85 -33.84
N GLU A 117 18.90 9.41 -33.72
CA GLU A 117 19.68 9.94 -34.84
C GLU A 117 20.06 8.78 -35.79
N ALA A 118 19.93 8.97 -37.11
CA ALA A 118 20.12 7.90 -38.10
C ALA A 118 21.51 7.25 -38.08
N GLY A 119 22.57 8.05 -37.94
CA GLY A 119 23.94 7.57 -37.78
C GLY A 119 24.13 6.76 -36.50
N PHE A 120 23.61 7.25 -35.38
CA PHE A 120 23.65 6.54 -34.09
C PHE A 120 22.85 5.23 -34.12
N ALA A 121 21.67 5.22 -34.74
CA ALA A 121 20.84 4.03 -34.89
C ALA A 121 21.56 2.94 -35.70
N ALA A 122 22.26 3.30 -36.77
CA ALA A 122 23.08 2.38 -37.55
C ALA A 122 24.30 1.86 -36.76
N GLU A 123 25.03 2.76 -36.10
CA GLU A 123 26.20 2.46 -35.26
C GLU A 123 25.89 1.46 -34.14
N ILE A 124 24.78 1.67 -33.43
CA ILE A 124 24.41 0.83 -32.28
C ILE A 124 23.73 -0.48 -32.70
N ALA A 125 23.12 -0.53 -33.88
CA ALA A 125 22.54 -1.76 -34.44
C ALA A 125 23.60 -2.85 -34.67
N GLU A 126 24.80 -2.50 -35.14
CA GLU A 126 25.91 -3.44 -35.31
C GLU A 126 26.36 -4.05 -33.98
N ARG A 127 26.41 -3.25 -32.91
CA ARG A 127 26.79 -3.70 -31.56
C ARG A 127 25.71 -4.57 -30.93
N LEU A 128 24.45 -4.16 -31.02
CA LEU A 128 23.32 -4.93 -30.47
C LEU A 128 23.07 -6.24 -31.23
N ALA A 129 23.43 -6.33 -32.51
CA ALA A 129 23.43 -7.58 -33.28
C ALA A 129 24.44 -8.62 -32.76
N ALA A 130 25.52 -8.18 -32.09
CA ALA A 130 26.46 -9.06 -31.40
C ALA A 130 26.04 -9.39 -29.95
N HIS A 131 25.03 -8.71 -29.40
CA HIS A 131 24.62 -8.89 -28.01
C HIS A 131 23.70 -10.11 -27.83
N PRO A 132 24.01 -11.05 -26.93
CA PRO A 132 23.28 -12.33 -26.82
C PRO A 132 21.79 -12.18 -26.49
N LEU A 133 21.40 -11.10 -25.81
CA LEU A 133 20.01 -10.84 -25.42
C LEU A 133 19.22 -9.88 -26.32
N TRP A 134 19.86 -9.22 -27.30
CA TRP A 134 19.24 -8.13 -28.07
C TRP A 134 19.31 -8.29 -29.60
N ALA A 135 20.10 -9.24 -30.12
CA ALA A 135 20.26 -9.45 -31.56
C ALA A 135 18.94 -9.64 -32.33
N ALA A 136 17.93 -10.25 -31.70
CA ALA A 136 16.60 -10.44 -32.28
C ALA A 136 15.74 -9.16 -32.33
N ASP A 137 16.01 -8.18 -31.45
CA ASP A 137 15.24 -6.94 -31.34
C ASP A 137 15.80 -5.80 -32.20
N VAL A 138 17.02 -5.92 -32.73
CA VAL A 138 17.70 -4.91 -33.58
C VAL A 138 16.78 -4.29 -34.66
N PRO A 139 15.91 -5.04 -35.38
CA PRO A 139 14.99 -4.45 -36.36
C PRO A 139 14.05 -3.36 -35.80
N ARG A 140 13.80 -3.35 -34.49
CA ARG A 140 12.91 -2.37 -33.81
C ARG A 140 13.54 -0.99 -33.61
N LEU A 141 14.87 -0.86 -33.75
CA LEU A 141 15.53 0.46 -33.74
C LEU A 141 15.03 1.34 -34.90
N GLY A 142 14.75 0.72 -36.05
CA GLY A 142 14.47 1.42 -37.30
C GLY A 142 15.70 2.15 -37.86
N PRO A 143 15.53 2.93 -38.95
CA PRO A 143 16.62 3.65 -39.60
C PRO A 143 17.05 4.94 -38.88
N GLY A 144 16.43 5.28 -37.75
CA GLY A 144 16.53 6.60 -37.12
C GLY A 144 15.97 7.74 -37.98
N VAL A 145 16.26 8.99 -37.58
CA VAL A 145 15.85 10.22 -38.27
C VAL A 145 17.02 11.20 -38.40
N PRO A 146 16.99 12.16 -39.34
CA PRO A 146 18.02 13.19 -39.44
C PRO A 146 18.09 14.09 -38.20
N GLU A 147 19.27 14.57 -37.84
CA GLU A 147 19.49 15.49 -36.70
C GLU A 147 18.57 16.73 -36.73
N ALA A 148 18.26 17.24 -37.94
CA ALA A 148 17.33 18.35 -38.12
C ALA A 148 15.89 18.05 -37.64
N GLU A 149 15.44 16.79 -37.73
CA GLU A 149 14.14 16.38 -37.16
C GLU A 149 14.21 16.32 -35.63
N LEU A 150 15.32 15.82 -35.07
CA LEU A 150 15.52 15.82 -33.62
C LEU A 150 15.50 17.25 -33.06
N ARG A 151 16.19 18.19 -33.72
CA ARG A 151 16.19 19.61 -33.32
C ARG A 151 14.79 20.22 -33.37
N ARG A 152 13.97 19.93 -34.40
CA ARG A 152 12.56 20.34 -34.44
C ARG A 152 11.76 19.75 -33.27
N LEU A 153 11.97 18.47 -32.95
CA LEU A 153 11.27 17.83 -31.82
C LEU A 153 11.65 18.44 -30.46
N LEU A 154 12.87 18.98 -30.29
CA LEU A 154 13.25 19.73 -29.08
C LEU A 154 12.49 21.06 -28.95
N GLU A 155 12.20 21.74 -30.08
CA GLU A 155 11.30 22.91 -30.11
C GLU A 155 9.85 22.53 -29.76
N GLU A 156 9.45 21.26 -29.99
CA GLU A 156 8.17 20.65 -29.61
C GLU A 156 8.18 20.03 -28.18
N GLU A 157 9.06 20.49 -27.29
CA GLU A 157 9.22 20.04 -25.89
C GLU A 157 9.65 18.57 -25.69
N ALA A 158 10.32 17.94 -26.67
CA ALA A 158 10.93 16.62 -26.46
C ALA A 158 12.15 16.68 -25.52
N ALA A 159 12.38 15.59 -24.79
CA ALA A 159 13.50 15.44 -23.87
C ALA A 159 14.74 14.89 -24.63
N PRO A 160 15.89 15.60 -24.66
CA PRO A 160 17.06 15.20 -25.44
C PRO A 160 17.85 14.02 -24.85
N LEU A 161 18.29 13.11 -25.72
CA LEU A 161 19.23 12.05 -25.38
C LEU A 161 20.63 12.42 -25.93
N TYR A 162 21.61 12.54 -25.04
CA TYR A 162 22.98 12.95 -25.36
C TYR A 162 24.00 11.86 -25.04
N LEU A 163 25.05 11.79 -25.86
CA LEU A 163 26.32 11.10 -25.54
C LEU A 163 27.46 12.11 -25.67
N GLY A 164 27.95 12.59 -24.53
CA GLY A 164 28.76 13.81 -24.49
C GLY A 164 27.95 14.99 -25.07
N ASP A 165 28.54 15.71 -26.02
CA ASP A 165 27.86 16.81 -26.72
C ASP A 165 27.03 16.36 -27.94
N ARG A 166 27.04 15.07 -28.32
CA ARG A 166 26.29 14.55 -29.49
C ARG A 166 24.84 14.29 -29.10
N LEU A 167 23.91 14.98 -29.76
CA LEU A 167 22.47 14.67 -29.70
C LEU A 167 22.23 13.36 -30.48
N VAL A 168 21.93 12.27 -29.77
CA VAL A 168 21.74 10.93 -30.36
C VAL A 168 20.28 10.49 -30.43
N GLY A 169 19.37 11.23 -29.79
CA GLY A 169 17.93 11.02 -29.91
C GLY A 169 17.11 11.98 -29.07
N VAL A 170 15.79 11.76 -29.05
CA VAL A 170 14.86 12.46 -28.16
C VAL A 170 13.75 11.51 -27.68
N VAL A 171 13.15 11.81 -26.53
CA VAL A 171 11.89 11.22 -26.05
C VAL A 171 10.79 12.25 -26.16
N ARG A 172 9.74 11.95 -26.93
CA ARG A 172 8.58 12.83 -27.12
C ARG A 172 7.61 12.71 -25.94
N ARG A 173 6.86 13.79 -25.66
CA ARG A 173 5.67 13.74 -24.79
C ARG A 173 4.61 12.82 -25.40
N ALA A 174 3.92 12.04 -24.58
CA ALA A 174 2.82 11.17 -25.02
C ALA A 174 1.46 11.89 -25.03
N HIS A 175 1.37 13.08 -24.43
CA HIS A 175 0.20 13.95 -24.51
C HIS A 175 0.61 15.44 -24.45
N GLU A 176 -0.19 16.34 -25.04
CA GLU A 176 0.17 17.77 -25.18
C GLU A 176 0.05 18.56 -23.87
N HIS A 177 -0.92 18.22 -23.02
CA HIS A 177 -1.26 18.98 -21.80
C HIS A 177 -1.17 18.16 -20.51
N ASP A 178 -0.78 16.88 -20.61
CA ASP A 178 -0.68 16.03 -19.43
C ASP A 178 0.74 16.04 -18.89
N VAL A 179 0.93 16.65 -17.73
CA VAL A 179 2.23 16.71 -17.04
C VAL A 179 2.80 15.33 -16.71
N THR A 180 1.93 14.33 -16.51
CA THR A 180 2.31 12.94 -16.21
C THR A 180 2.68 12.14 -17.47
N LEU A 181 2.34 12.66 -18.65
CA LEU A 181 2.74 12.13 -19.96
C LEU A 181 3.67 13.10 -20.71
N SER A 182 4.31 14.02 -19.96
CA SER A 182 5.35 14.92 -20.48
C SER A 182 6.59 14.13 -20.92
N SER A 183 7.41 14.70 -21.79
CA SER A 183 8.62 14.06 -22.30
C SER A 183 9.61 13.63 -21.20
N HIS A 184 9.70 14.41 -20.12
CA HIS A 184 10.49 14.09 -18.93
C HIS A 184 9.98 12.83 -18.21
N VAL A 185 8.68 12.78 -17.87
CA VAL A 185 8.10 11.62 -17.17
C VAL A 185 8.07 10.38 -18.08
N MET A 186 7.85 10.55 -19.38
CA MET A 186 7.96 9.44 -20.34
C MET A 186 9.39 8.90 -20.46
N LEU A 187 10.42 9.74 -20.34
CA LEU A 187 11.81 9.31 -20.30
C LEU A 187 12.10 8.50 -19.02
N GLU A 188 11.64 8.95 -17.85
CA GLU A 188 11.80 8.23 -16.58
C GLU A 188 11.10 6.87 -16.60
N ASN A 189 9.86 6.83 -17.09
CA ASN A 189 9.09 5.59 -17.31
C ASN A 189 9.81 4.63 -18.28
N LEU A 190 10.37 5.14 -19.38
CA LEU A 190 11.10 4.31 -20.36
C LEU A 190 12.42 3.78 -19.79
N VAL A 191 13.16 4.58 -19.01
CA VAL A 191 14.40 4.16 -18.34
C VAL A 191 14.10 3.05 -17.30
N THR A 192 13.00 3.19 -16.54
CA THR A 192 12.54 2.17 -15.60
C THR A 192 12.13 0.88 -16.32
N LYS A 193 11.33 0.97 -17.39
CA LYS A 193 10.96 -0.18 -18.22
C LYS A 193 12.20 -0.86 -18.82
N ALA A 194 13.12 -0.10 -19.43
CA ALA A 194 14.31 -0.63 -20.10
C ALA A 194 15.23 -1.38 -19.14
N SER A 195 15.55 -0.78 -18.00
CA SER A 195 16.43 -1.38 -17.00
C SER A 195 15.79 -2.62 -16.34
N ALA A 196 14.48 -2.61 -16.10
CA ALA A 196 13.76 -3.79 -15.61
C ALA A 196 13.71 -4.94 -16.62
N VAL A 197 13.47 -4.67 -17.91
CA VAL A 197 13.50 -5.68 -18.99
C VAL A 197 14.90 -6.27 -19.13
N LEU A 198 15.96 -5.46 -19.00
CA LEU A 198 17.34 -5.94 -18.97
C LEU A 198 17.55 -6.97 -17.84
N GLY A 199 17.15 -6.63 -16.61
CA GLY A 199 17.22 -7.53 -15.46
C GLY A 199 16.42 -8.83 -15.67
N LEU A 200 15.21 -8.74 -16.24
CA LEU A 200 14.36 -9.90 -16.51
C LEU A 200 14.93 -10.83 -17.59
N ARG A 201 15.48 -10.28 -18.68
CA ARG A 201 16.13 -11.11 -19.72
C ARG A 201 17.40 -11.78 -19.21
N HIS A 202 18.17 -11.12 -18.33
CA HIS A 202 19.28 -11.79 -17.61
C HIS A 202 18.79 -12.86 -16.65
N LEU A 203 17.66 -12.68 -15.96
CA LEU A 203 17.08 -13.75 -15.13
C LEU A 203 16.82 -15.02 -15.93
N PHE A 204 16.22 -14.92 -17.11
CA PHE A 204 16.03 -16.07 -18.01
C PHE A 204 17.36 -16.68 -18.45
N ALA A 205 18.30 -15.87 -18.94
CA ALA A 205 19.59 -16.34 -19.44
C ALA A 205 20.48 -17.00 -18.37
N LYS A 206 20.45 -16.50 -17.13
CA LYS A 206 21.31 -16.99 -16.02
C LYS A 206 20.68 -18.15 -15.23
N THR A 207 19.35 -18.33 -15.28
CA THR A 207 18.65 -19.39 -14.52
C THR A 207 18.06 -20.51 -15.37
N GLY A 208 17.85 -20.28 -16.67
CA GLY A 208 17.14 -21.20 -17.56
C GLY A 208 15.61 -21.20 -17.40
N LEU A 209 15.05 -20.30 -16.57
CA LEU A 209 13.61 -20.00 -16.55
C LEU A 209 13.18 -19.50 -17.94
N LYS A 210 12.09 -20.06 -18.47
CA LYS A 210 11.55 -19.62 -19.76
C LYS A 210 10.52 -18.50 -19.57
N PRO A 211 10.40 -17.54 -20.51
CA PRO A 211 9.39 -16.47 -20.43
C PRO A 211 7.96 -17.01 -20.30
N GLU A 212 7.62 -18.09 -21.02
CA GLU A 212 6.29 -18.71 -20.98
C GLU A 212 5.97 -19.46 -19.68
N GLU A 213 6.96 -19.71 -18.81
CA GLU A 213 6.75 -20.30 -17.48
C GLU A 213 6.35 -19.25 -16.42
N VAL A 214 6.46 -17.95 -16.71
CA VAL A 214 6.08 -16.89 -15.78
C VAL A 214 4.57 -16.65 -15.83
N GLU A 215 3.90 -16.73 -14.67
CA GLU A 215 2.45 -16.55 -14.55
C GLU A 215 2.08 -15.20 -13.91
N TYR A 216 2.95 -14.66 -13.06
CA TYR A 216 2.76 -13.36 -12.43
C TYR A 216 4.06 -12.56 -12.32
N ILE A 217 3.96 -11.25 -12.52
CA ILE A 217 5.05 -10.29 -12.29
C ILE A 217 4.59 -9.27 -11.25
N ILE A 218 5.41 -9.05 -10.23
CA ILE A 218 5.29 -7.91 -9.31
C ILE A 218 6.43 -6.95 -9.61
N GLU A 219 6.10 -5.75 -10.07
CA GLU A 219 7.07 -4.69 -10.29
C GLU A 219 7.08 -3.78 -9.05
N CYS A 220 8.28 -3.45 -8.53
CA CYS A 220 8.42 -2.79 -7.23
C CYS A 220 9.43 -1.62 -7.18
N SER A 221 9.66 -0.95 -8.30
CA SER A 221 10.36 0.35 -8.31
C SER A 221 9.56 1.46 -7.63
N GLU A 222 10.19 2.60 -7.40
CA GLU A 222 9.54 3.80 -6.88
C GLU A 222 8.62 4.52 -7.90
N GLU A 223 8.79 4.27 -9.20
CA GLU A 223 8.15 5.07 -10.25
C GLU A 223 6.68 4.73 -10.48
N ALA A 224 5.87 5.71 -10.84
CA ALA A 224 4.42 5.55 -10.98
C ALA A 224 3.93 5.99 -12.37
N CYS A 225 3.80 5.04 -13.30
CA CYS A 225 3.24 5.33 -14.62
C CYS A 225 1.70 5.48 -14.57
N GLY A 226 1.15 6.33 -15.43
CA GLY A 226 -0.27 6.67 -15.46
C GLY A 226 -0.51 8.02 -16.12
N ASP A 227 -1.78 8.42 -16.24
CA ASP A 227 -2.19 9.72 -16.77
C ASP A 227 -2.63 10.68 -15.64
N MET A 228 -3.08 11.89 -16.01
CA MET A 228 -3.58 12.90 -15.06
C MET A 228 -4.78 12.43 -14.23
N ASN A 229 -5.53 11.42 -14.71
CA ASN A 229 -6.74 10.88 -14.10
C ASN A 229 -6.42 9.68 -13.18
N GLN A 230 -5.38 8.90 -13.50
CA GLN A 230 -4.99 7.65 -12.85
C GLN A 230 -3.46 7.59 -12.66
N ARG A 231 -2.91 8.50 -11.85
CA ARG A 231 -1.49 8.52 -11.47
C ARG A 231 -1.13 7.23 -10.72
N GLY A 232 -0.18 6.45 -11.24
CA GLY A 232 0.15 5.13 -10.71
C GLY A 232 -0.87 4.03 -11.02
N GLY A 233 -1.86 4.30 -11.90
CA GLY A 233 -2.80 3.31 -12.42
C GLY A 233 -2.32 2.61 -13.71
N GLY A 234 -1.15 2.97 -14.22
CA GLY A 234 -0.44 2.19 -15.23
C GLY A 234 0.07 0.86 -14.67
N ASN A 235 0.72 0.06 -15.51
CA ASN A 235 1.17 -1.29 -15.14
C ASN A 235 2.51 -1.61 -15.80
N PHE A 236 3.60 -1.26 -15.11
CA PHE A 236 4.96 -1.59 -15.52
C PHE A 236 5.15 -3.10 -15.58
N ALA A 237 4.63 -3.88 -14.63
CA ALA A 237 4.78 -5.34 -14.60
C ALA A 237 4.38 -5.99 -15.93
N LYS A 238 3.23 -5.60 -16.50
CA LYS A 238 2.76 -6.03 -17.82
C LYS A 238 3.59 -5.46 -18.97
N ALA A 239 3.94 -4.17 -18.93
CA ALA A 239 4.75 -3.56 -20.00
C ALA A 239 6.15 -4.22 -20.11
N ILE A 240 6.73 -4.62 -18.97
CA ILE A 240 8.00 -5.34 -18.87
C ILE A 240 7.83 -6.79 -19.33
N GLY A 241 6.77 -7.48 -18.86
CA GLY A 241 6.45 -8.85 -19.25
C GLY A 241 6.20 -9.01 -20.76
N GLU A 242 5.44 -8.09 -21.36
CA GLU A 242 5.21 -7.99 -22.81
C GLU A 242 6.56 -7.94 -23.57
N MET A 243 7.43 -7.01 -23.18
CA MET A 243 8.73 -6.80 -23.82
C MET A 243 9.72 -7.97 -23.63
N ALA A 244 9.56 -8.72 -22.54
CA ALA A 244 10.38 -9.88 -22.21
C ALA A 244 9.81 -11.22 -22.73
N GLY A 245 8.62 -11.21 -23.37
CA GLY A 245 7.99 -12.40 -23.95
C GLY A 245 7.22 -13.27 -22.95
N CYS A 246 6.85 -12.75 -21.78
CA CYS A 246 6.10 -13.46 -20.75
C CYS A 246 4.62 -13.62 -21.12
N VAL A 247 4.32 -14.33 -22.20
CA VAL A 247 2.97 -14.40 -22.83
C VAL A 247 1.87 -14.95 -21.93
N ASN A 248 2.22 -15.72 -20.90
CA ASN A 248 1.29 -16.28 -19.93
C ASN A 248 1.17 -15.44 -18.64
N ALA A 249 1.98 -14.39 -18.50
CA ALA A 249 2.02 -13.59 -17.29
C ALA A 249 0.92 -12.52 -17.26
N THR A 250 0.31 -12.34 -16.10
CA THR A 250 -0.27 -11.04 -15.71
C THR A 250 0.63 -10.38 -14.66
N GLY A 251 0.25 -9.23 -14.12
CA GLY A 251 1.07 -8.57 -13.11
C GLY A 251 0.46 -7.30 -12.53
N SER A 252 1.10 -6.81 -11.47
CA SER A 252 0.75 -5.60 -10.75
C SER A 252 2.00 -4.86 -10.26
N ASP A 253 1.82 -3.57 -10.00
CA ASP A 253 2.87 -2.70 -9.50
C ASP A 253 2.65 -2.48 -7.98
N THR A 254 3.67 -2.76 -7.17
CA THR A 254 3.66 -2.59 -5.69
C THR A 254 4.56 -1.41 -5.32
N ARG A 255 4.07 -0.49 -4.47
CA ARG A 255 4.75 0.77 -4.14
C ARG A 255 4.87 0.99 -2.63
N SER A 256 6.10 0.98 -2.13
CA SER A 256 6.43 1.19 -0.71
C SER A 256 7.89 1.71 -0.54
N PHE A 257 8.34 2.55 -1.48
CA PHE A 257 9.70 3.13 -1.48
C PHE A 257 10.78 2.03 -1.34
N CYS A 258 11.85 2.28 -0.57
CA CYS A 258 12.87 1.28 -0.19
C CYS A 258 12.32 -0.06 0.36
N ALA A 259 11.11 -0.10 0.94
CA ALA A 259 10.51 -1.33 1.45
C ALA A 259 9.72 -2.12 0.40
N GLY A 260 9.37 -1.50 -0.74
CA GLY A 260 8.63 -2.09 -1.87
C GLY A 260 9.13 -3.46 -2.31
N PRO A 261 10.44 -3.67 -2.51
CA PRO A 261 10.98 -4.98 -2.86
C PRO A 261 10.73 -6.08 -1.82
N THR A 262 10.75 -5.75 -0.52
CA THR A 262 10.48 -6.75 0.54
C THR A 262 8.98 -7.03 0.66
N HIS A 263 8.11 -6.03 0.46
CA HIS A 263 6.67 -6.24 0.30
C HIS A 263 6.37 -7.18 -0.87
N ALA A 264 6.92 -6.90 -2.05
CA ALA A 264 6.74 -7.71 -3.25
C ALA A 264 7.21 -9.17 -3.09
N LEU A 265 8.30 -9.42 -2.35
CA LEU A 265 8.73 -10.78 -2.01
C LEU A 265 7.71 -11.53 -1.12
N ILE A 266 7.12 -10.84 -0.14
CA ILE A 266 6.08 -11.41 0.74
C ILE A 266 4.79 -11.68 -0.06
N GLU A 267 4.40 -10.76 -0.93
CA GLU A 267 3.24 -10.88 -1.83
C GLU A 267 3.41 -12.07 -2.81
N ALA A 268 4.55 -12.15 -3.50
CA ALA A 268 4.86 -13.26 -4.40
C ALA A 268 4.86 -14.61 -3.68
N ALA A 269 5.49 -14.68 -2.51
CA ALA A 269 5.50 -15.88 -1.69
C ALA A 269 4.08 -16.27 -1.21
N ALA A 270 3.21 -15.30 -0.90
CA ALA A 270 1.84 -15.54 -0.50
C ALA A 270 0.95 -16.04 -1.66
N LEU A 271 1.13 -15.47 -2.87
CA LEU A 271 0.48 -15.96 -4.09
C LEU A 271 0.87 -17.41 -4.42
N ILE A 272 2.13 -17.77 -4.19
CA ILE A 272 2.63 -19.14 -4.37
C ILE A 272 2.07 -20.08 -3.28
N LYS A 273 2.15 -19.68 -2.01
CA LYS A 273 1.70 -20.53 -0.89
C LYS A 273 0.18 -20.79 -0.89
N SER A 274 -0.60 -19.83 -1.39
CA SER A 274 -2.05 -19.99 -1.61
C SER A 274 -2.39 -20.85 -2.84
N GLY A 275 -1.43 -21.14 -3.71
CA GLY A 275 -1.62 -21.96 -4.91
C GLY A 275 -2.26 -21.23 -6.08
N VAL A 276 -2.29 -19.89 -6.06
CA VAL A 276 -2.82 -19.06 -7.16
C VAL A 276 -1.86 -19.08 -8.36
N PHE A 277 -0.55 -19.04 -8.10
CA PHE A 277 0.51 -19.14 -9.11
C PHE A 277 1.62 -20.09 -8.62
N GLN A 278 2.36 -20.69 -9.55
CA GLN A 278 3.55 -21.53 -9.30
C GLN A 278 4.86 -20.78 -9.56
N HIS A 279 4.86 -19.80 -10.46
CA HIS A 279 6.03 -19.01 -10.88
C HIS A 279 5.71 -17.52 -10.91
N VAL A 280 6.32 -16.80 -9.94
CA VAL A 280 6.17 -15.35 -9.78
C VAL A 280 7.55 -14.71 -9.89
N VAL A 281 7.65 -13.61 -10.65
CA VAL A 281 8.87 -12.79 -10.71
C VAL A 281 8.65 -11.47 -9.98
N VAL A 282 9.54 -11.16 -9.04
CA VAL A 282 9.61 -9.83 -8.39
C VAL A 282 10.76 -9.07 -9.04
N LEU A 283 10.51 -7.90 -9.61
CA LEU A 283 11.53 -7.14 -10.33
C LEU A 283 11.38 -5.62 -10.15
N ALA A 284 12.46 -4.89 -10.42
CA ALA A 284 12.43 -3.43 -10.49
C ALA A 284 13.54 -2.91 -11.42
N GLY A 285 13.22 -1.84 -12.14
CA GLY A 285 14.18 -1.02 -12.88
C GLY A 285 14.54 0.25 -12.09
N GLY A 286 15.53 0.99 -12.56
CA GLY A 286 15.96 2.26 -11.96
C GLY A 286 15.47 3.47 -12.74
N THR A 287 15.74 4.66 -12.20
CA THR A 287 15.22 5.95 -12.69
C THR A 287 16.36 6.97 -12.76
N PRO A 288 16.42 7.87 -13.76
CA PRO A 288 17.49 8.85 -13.83
C PRO A 288 17.36 9.92 -12.75
N ALA A 289 16.16 10.14 -12.19
CA ALA A 289 15.90 11.14 -11.14
C ALA A 289 16.83 11.01 -9.92
N LYS A 290 17.28 9.79 -9.61
CA LYS A 290 18.13 9.47 -8.46
C LYS A 290 19.64 9.51 -8.77
N LEU A 291 20.02 9.68 -10.03
CA LEU A 291 21.43 9.78 -10.41
C LEU A 291 22.04 11.08 -9.88
N GLY A 292 23.24 10.98 -9.33
CA GLY A 292 23.97 12.12 -8.77
C GLY A 292 23.24 12.87 -7.66
N LEU A 293 22.43 12.19 -6.82
CA LEU A 293 21.72 12.81 -5.71
C LEU A 293 22.66 13.59 -4.77
N ASN A 294 23.77 12.95 -4.37
CA ASN A 294 24.82 13.41 -3.46
C ASN A 294 26.03 14.02 -4.18
N SER A 295 25.98 14.15 -5.51
CA SER A 295 27.10 14.60 -6.35
C SER A 295 27.64 15.99 -5.99
N ARG A 296 26.84 16.86 -5.37
CA ARG A 296 27.29 18.18 -4.87
C ARG A 296 28.38 18.03 -3.81
N ASP A 297 28.21 17.09 -2.88
CA ASP A 297 29.17 16.80 -1.81
C ASP A 297 30.38 16.04 -2.34
N HIS A 298 30.21 15.11 -3.29
CA HIS A 298 31.35 14.47 -3.98
C HIS A 298 32.23 15.52 -4.69
N VAL A 299 31.64 16.40 -5.51
CA VAL A 299 32.35 17.48 -6.20
C VAL A 299 33.02 18.46 -5.23
N ALA A 300 32.34 18.84 -4.14
CA ALA A 300 32.90 19.72 -3.12
C ALA A 300 34.11 19.10 -2.39
N LYS A 301 34.12 17.77 -2.23
CA LYS A 301 35.18 17.01 -1.54
C LYS A 301 36.28 16.48 -2.46
N GLY A 302 36.23 16.73 -3.77
CA GLY A 302 37.23 16.24 -4.72
C GLY A 302 37.06 14.78 -5.13
N LEU A 303 35.90 14.18 -4.83
CA LEU A 303 35.63 12.74 -5.01
C LEU A 303 35.00 12.47 -6.39
N PRO A 304 35.16 11.27 -6.97
CA PRO A 304 34.38 10.87 -8.14
C PRO A 304 32.89 10.81 -7.81
N VAL A 305 32.03 11.12 -8.79
CA VAL A 305 30.59 10.96 -8.67
C VAL A 305 30.25 9.50 -8.98
N LEU A 306 29.98 8.75 -7.92
CA LEU A 306 29.76 7.30 -7.95
C LEU A 306 28.29 6.90 -8.23
N GLU A 307 27.37 7.87 -8.17
CA GLU A 307 25.93 7.70 -8.41
C GLU A 307 25.56 7.86 -9.89
N ASP A 308 26.48 7.54 -10.80
CA ASP A 308 26.37 7.52 -12.26
C ASP A 308 25.94 6.14 -12.80
N VAL A 309 25.29 5.32 -11.97
CA VAL A 309 24.82 3.97 -12.32
C VAL A 309 23.35 3.74 -11.98
N ILE A 310 22.57 3.34 -12.97
CA ILE A 310 21.18 2.87 -12.80
C ILE A 310 21.22 1.40 -12.40
N GLY A 311 20.42 1.01 -11.40
CA GLY A 311 20.33 -0.38 -10.94
C GLY A 311 19.05 -1.08 -11.39
N ALA A 312 19.11 -2.39 -11.58
CA ALA A 312 17.95 -3.23 -11.82
C ALA A 312 18.13 -4.64 -11.22
N PHE A 313 17.02 -5.24 -10.80
CA PHE A 313 17.01 -6.63 -10.33
C PHE A 313 15.76 -7.37 -10.80
N ALA A 314 15.85 -8.70 -10.87
CA ALA A 314 14.72 -9.59 -11.04
C ALA A 314 14.95 -10.89 -10.24
N ILE A 315 13.93 -11.37 -9.53
CA ILE A 315 13.99 -12.52 -8.63
C ILE A 315 12.88 -13.48 -8.97
N HIS A 316 13.24 -14.73 -9.24
CA HIS A 316 12.30 -15.82 -9.49
C HIS A 316 11.92 -16.49 -8.17
N LEU A 317 10.63 -16.43 -7.84
CA LEU A 317 10.03 -17.24 -6.80
C LEU A 317 9.23 -18.38 -7.43
N SER A 318 9.30 -19.56 -6.82
CA SER A 318 8.47 -20.69 -7.22
C SER A 318 7.91 -21.46 -6.04
N ALA A 319 6.99 -22.39 -6.31
CA ALA A 319 6.73 -23.49 -5.40
C ALA A 319 8.01 -24.33 -5.15
N ASP A 320 8.03 -25.01 -4.01
CA ASP A 320 9.18 -25.76 -3.49
C ASP A 320 9.76 -26.76 -4.51
N ASP A 321 11.01 -26.50 -4.93
CA ASP A 321 11.83 -27.38 -5.77
C ASP A 321 12.68 -28.36 -4.94
N TYR A 322 12.59 -28.28 -3.61
CA TYR A 322 13.36 -29.02 -2.62
C TYR A 322 14.88 -28.73 -2.61
N VAL A 323 15.31 -27.59 -3.17
CA VAL A 323 16.72 -27.18 -3.23
C VAL A 323 16.88 -25.72 -2.84
N SER A 324 16.07 -24.85 -3.44
CA SER A 324 16.10 -23.40 -3.28
C SER A 324 15.58 -22.98 -1.90
N PRO A 325 16.14 -21.92 -1.28
CA PRO A 325 15.79 -21.53 0.09
C PRO A 325 14.33 -21.09 0.19
N ARG A 326 13.68 -21.49 1.28
CA ARG A 326 12.27 -21.22 1.57
C ARG A 326 12.06 -19.82 2.11
N VAL A 327 10.96 -19.19 1.71
CA VAL A 327 10.50 -17.89 2.22
C VAL A 327 9.52 -18.14 3.38
N ARG A 328 9.97 -17.92 4.61
CA ARG A 328 9.21 -18.22 5.85
C ARG A 328 8.15 -17.15 6.13
N LEU A 329 6.98 -17.32 5.51
CA LEU A 329 5.82 -16.42 5.68
C LEU A 329 5.26 -16.36 7.12
N ASP A 330 5.57 -17.34 7.96
CA ASP A 330 5.25 -17.35 9.39
C ASP A 330 6.19 -16.46 10.23
N ALA A 331 7.37 -16.14 9.70
CA ALA A 331 8.38 -15.28 10.32
C ALA A 331 8.41 -13.85 9.70
N VAL A 332 7.28 -13.36 9.19
CA VAL A 332 7.19 -12.00 8.60
C VAL A 332 7.09 -10.92 9.69
N GLY A 333 8.04 -9.99 9.67
CA GLY A 333 8.04 -8.77 10.48
C GLY A 333 7.20 -7.69 9.82
N ARG A 334 6.52 -6.87 10.64
CA ARG A 334 5.57 -5.86 10.17
C ARG A 334 5.59 -4.64 11.06
N HIS A 335 6.00 -3.51 10.52
CA HIS A 335 5.83 -2.22 11.17
C HIS A 335 4.33 -1.87 11.16
N LYS A 336 3.71 -1.82 12.34
CA LYS A 336 2.27 -1.56 12.45
C LYS A 336 2.05 -0.05 12.49
N ILE A 337 0.90 0.43 12.01
CA ILE A 337 0.49 1.85 12.15
C ILE A 337 0.58 2.33 13.62
N GLY A 338 0.32 1.43 14.58
CA GLY A 338 0.46 1.68 16.01
C GLY A 338 1.81 1.31 16.65
N SER A 339 2.85 0.95 15.87
CA SER A 339 4.18 0.63 16.41
C SER A 339 4.98 1.86 16.89
N GLY A 340 4.56 3.07 16.52
CA GLY A 340 5.34 4.29 16.73
C GLY A 340 6.25 4.61 15.55
N SER A 341 7.32 5.36 15.78
CA SER A 341 8.27 5.78 14.73
C SER A 341 9.74 5.85 15.17
N SER A 342 10.05 5.46 16.41
CA SER A 342 11.45 5.43 16.87
C SER A 342 12.21 4.26 16.23
N PRO A 343 13.50 4.42 15.89
CA PRO A 343 14.33 3.36 15.31
C PRO A 343 14.24 2.02 16.04
N GLN A 344 14.21 2.06 17.38
CA GLN A 344 14.12 0.85 18.20
C GLN A 344 12.77 0.13 18.01
N ALA A 345 11.65 0.84 18.02
CA ALA A 345 10.33 0.24 17.86
C ALA A 345 10.11 -0.34 16.45
N VAL A 346 10.66 0.33 15.42
CA VAL A 346 10.71 -0.21 14.06
C VAL A 346 11.50 -1.53 14.05
N MET A 347 12.74 -1.53 14.53
CA MET A 347 13.59 -2.73 14.47
C MET A 347 13.10 -3.88 15.36
N GLU A 348 12.44 -3.60 16.49
CA GLU A 348 11.77 -4.63 17.30
C GLU A 348 10.60 -5.28 16.54
N ALA A 349 9.80 -4.50 15.81
CA ALA A 349 8.70 -5.02 14.99
C ALA A 349 9.16 -5.80 13.75
N LEU A 350 10.37 -5.52 13.25
CA LEU A 350 10.95 -6.15 12.05
C LEU A 350 11.92 -7.29 12.33
N VAL A 351 12.52 -7.39 13.52
CA VAL A 351 13.51 -8.44 13.83
C VAL A 351 13.08 -9.26 15.04
N THR A 352 12.89 -8.61 16.19
CA THR A 352 12.60 -9.30 17.46
C THR A 352 11.24 -10.01 17.45
N GLU A 353 10.16 -9.29 17.10
CA GLU A 353 8.80 -9.85 17.05
C GLU A 353 8.66 -11.07 16.12
N PRO A 354 9.10 -11.03 14.84
CA PRO A 354 8.93 -12.17 13.93
C PRO A 354 9.75 -13.39 14.34
N LEU A 355 11.00 -13.23 14.80
CA LEU A 355 11.85 -14.35 15.22
C LEU A 355 11.28 -15.02 16.48
N THR A 356 10.90 -14.22 17.49
CA THR A 356 10.25 -14.72 18.71
C THR A 356 8.99 -15.53 18.40
N ARG A 357 8.19 -15.09 17.41
CA ARG A 357 6.94 -15.77 16.98
C ARG A 357 7.17 -17.20 16.51
N VAL A 358 8.32 -17.49 15.90
CA VAL A 358 8.70 -18.81 15.38
C VAL A 358 9.71 -19.54 16.29
N GLY A 359 9.94 -19.03 17.51
CA GLY A 359 10.83 -19.64 18.50
C GLY A 359 12.33 -19.47 18.19
N LEU A 360 12.70 -18.51 17.35
CA LEU A 360 14.08 -18.17 17.01
C LEU A 360 14.57 -16.93 17.75
N LYS A 361 15.87 -16.88 17.99
CA LYS A 361 16.62 -15.74 18.51
C LYS A 361 17.16 -14.85 17.38
N ILE A 362 17.57 -13.63 17.72
CA ILE A 362 18.31 -12.74 16.80
C ILE A 362 19.64 -13.40 16.39
N SER A 363 20.32 -14.01 17.35
CA SER A 363 21.54 -14.82 17.17
C SER A 363 21.37 -16.10 16.32
N ASP A 364 20.14 -16.57 16.05
CA ASP A 364 19.90 -17.77 15.21
C ASP A 364 19.86 -17.47 13.69
N VAL A 365 20.08 -16.21 13.29
CA VAL A 365 20.08 -15.73 11.89
C VAL A 365 21.51 -15.42 11.45
N ASP A 366 22.06 -16.17 10.49
CA ASP A 366 23.48 -16.06 10.11
C ASP A 366 23.84 -14.76 9.37
N ARG A 367 22.87 -14.16 8.65
CA ARG A 367 23.07 -12.94 7.85
C ARG A 367 21.84 -12.05 7.81
N TYR A 368 22.04 -10.73 7.85
CA TYR A 368 20.98 -9.73 7.68
C TYR A 368 21.16 -8.92 6.40
N GLY A 369 20.14 -8.95 5.53
CA GLY A 369 19.98 -8.02 4.42
C GLY A 369 19.20 -6.80 4.88
N VAL A 370 19.92 -5.71 5.19
CA VAL A 370 19.37 -4.40 5.57
C VAL A 370 19.44 -3.45 4.36
N GLU A 371 19.29 -2.15 4.52
CA GLU A 371 19.51 -1.21 3.40
C GLU A 371 20.99 -1.23 2.99
N MET A 372 21.30 -1.94 1.91
CA MET A 372 22.65 -2.24 1.41
C MET A 372 23.32 -1.05 0.68
N GLN A 373 22.99 0.18 1.08
CA GLN A 373 23.53 1.42 0.49
C GLN A 373 25.05 1.44 0.61
N ASN A 374 25.73 1.69 -0.51
CA ASN A 374 27.18 1.80 -0.56
C ASN A 374 27.66 3.02 0.29
N PRO A 375 28.50 2.81 1.34
CA PRO A 375 28.96 3.89 2.22
C PRO A 375 29.70 5.03 1.51
N GLU A 376 30.33 4.79 0.36
CA GLU A 376 31.03 5.85 -0.40
C GLU A 376 30.07 6.85 -1.08
N LEU A 377 28.78 6.53 -1.12
CA LEU A 377 27.71 7.42 -1.58
C LEU A 377 27.18 8.26 -0.41
N THR A 378 27.01 7.62 0.75
CA THR A 378 26.29 8.17 1.91
C THR A 378 27.18 8.88 2.94
N GLU A 379 28.41 8.41 3.19
CA GLU A 379 29.35 9.07 4.09
C GLU A 379 29.75 10.49 3.59
N PRO A 380 30.03 10.72 2.29
CA PRO A 380 30.30 12.08 1.80
C PRO A 380 29.10 13.03 1.96
N ALA A 381 27.87 12.53 1.91
CA ALA A 381 26.65 13.31 2.16
C ALA A 381 26.32 13.51 3.66
N GLY A 382 27.14 12.97 4.58
CA GLY A 382 26.92 13.05 6.02
C GLY A 382 25.90 12.05 6.57
N ALA A 383 25.44 11.09 5.77
CA ALA A 383 24.50 10.05 6.18
C ALA A 383 25.15 8.83 6.85
N GLY A 384 26.47 8.66 6.71
CA GLY A 384 27.25 7.59 7.37
C GLY A 384 27.15 6.22 6.69
N ASP A 385 27.69 5.18 7.33
CA ASP A 385 27.58 3.78 6.90
C ASP A 385 26.22 3.20 7.34
N VAL A 386 25.26 3.26 6.43
CA VAL A 386 23.86 2.87 6.64
C VAL A 386 23.70 1.37 7.00
N PRO A 387 24.31 0.40 6.28
CA PRO A 387 24.30 -0.99 6.70
C PRO A 387 24.87 -1.18 8.12
N GLN A 388 26.04 -0.60 8.41
CA GLN A 388 26.69 -0.76 9.72
C GLN A 388 25.84 -0.21 10.87
N ALA A 389 25.18 0.94 10.68
CA ALA A 389 24.24 1.50 11.66
C ALA A 389 23.08 0.54 11.96
N ASN A 390 22.52 -0.12 10.93
CA ASN A 390 21.45 -1.10 11.12
C ASN A 390 21.96 -2.38 11.82
N TYR A 391 23.15 -2.90 11.51
CA TYR A 391 23.71 -4.06 12.22
C TYR A 391 24.01 -3.76 13.70
N LYS A 392 24.56 -2.58 14.00
CA LYS A 392 24.74 -2.11 15.40
C LYS A 392 23.40 -2.12 16.16
N MET A 393 22.32 -1.69 15.51
CA MET A 393 20.97 -1.69 16.09
C MET A 393 20.44 -3.12 16.34
N ILE A 394 20.59 -4.04 15.37
CA ILE A 394 20.19 -5.45 15.54
C ILE A 394 20.96 -6.09 16.70
N ALA A 395 22.26 -5.86 16.78
CA ALA A 395 23.10 -6.32 17.87
C ALA A 395 22.69 -5.71 19.23
N ALA A 396 22.33 -4.43 19.28
CA ALA A 396 21.82 -3.78 20.49
C ALA A 396 20.48 -4.39 20.96
N LEU A 397 19.63 -4.84 20.04
CA LEU A 397 18.42 -5.61 20.39
C LEU A 397 18.75 -7.00 20.95
N ALA A 398 19.76 -7.69 20.40
CA ALA A 398 20.24 -8.97 20.95
C ALA A 398 20.81 -8.80 22.38
N VAL A 399 21.54 -7.71 22.64
CA VAL A 399 21.98 -7.33 23.99
C VAL A 399 20.77 -7.05 24.92
N LYS A 400 19.76 -6.33 24.44
CA LYS A 400 18.54 -6.03 25.22
C LYS A 400 17.75 -7.28 25.59
N GLN A 401 17.73 -8.31 24.72
CA GLN A 401 17.11 -9.61 24.99
C GLN A 401 17.99 -10.55 25.84
N GLY A 402 19.23 -10.15 26.16
CA GLY A 402 20.16 -11.00 26.91
C GLY A 402 20.70 -12.19 26.11
N GLU A 403 20.65 -12.14 24.77
CA GLU A 403 21.21 -13.17 23.90
C GLU A 403 22.75 -13.10 23.84
N ILE A 404 23.29 -11.88 23.88
CA ILE A 404 24.73 -11.57 23.85
C ILE A 404 25.06 -10.47 24.87
N GLY A 405 26.31 -10.41 25.33
CA GLY A 405 26.82 -9.32 26.14
C GLY A 405 27.17 -8.07 25.34
N ARG A 406 27.15 -6.89 25.99
CA ARG A 406 27.48 -5.60 25.34
C ARG A 406 28.87 -5.56 24.69
N ALA A 407 29.82 -6.34 25.22
CA ALA A 407 31.17 -6.45 24.67
C ALA A 407 31.24 -7.27 23.35
N GLU A 408 30.21 -8.07 23.06
CA GLU A 408 30.16 -8.96 21.88
C GLU A 408 29.54 -8.26 20.66
N LEU A 409 28.99 -7.04 20.82
CA LEU A 409 28.37 -6.26 19.75
C LEU A 409 29.28 -6.09 18.50
N PRO A 410 30.58 -5.76 18.60
CA PRO A 410 31.44 -5.66 17.42
C PRO A 410 31.64 -7.01 16.70
N ALA A 411 31.72 -8.09 17.47
CA ALA A 411 31.83 -9.45 16.92
C ALA A 411 30.55 -9.83 16.19
N PHE A 412 29.37 -9.55 16.76
CA PHE A 412 28.08 -9.77 16.11
C PHE A 412 27.96 -9.00 14.79
N VAL A 413 28.34 -7.71 14.77
CA VAL A 413 28.30 -6.91 13.54
C VAL A 413 29.22 -7.50 12.46
N ALA A 414 30.40 -7.98 12.84
CA ALA A 414 31.33 -8.64 11.92
C ALA A 414 30.88 -10.05 11.47
N SER A 415 30.13 -10.79 12.30
CA SER A 415 29.72 -12.16 12.00
C SER A 415 28.35 -12.28 11.32
N HIS A 416 27.45 -11.30 11.48
CA HIS A 416 26.10 -11.32 10.91
C HIS A 416 25.84 -10.20 9.86
N GLY A 417 26.68 -9.17 9.81
CA GLY A 417 26.58 -8.06 8.85
C GLY A 417 27.34 -8.29 7.54
N MET A 418 27.11 -7.41 6.56
CA MET A 418 27.77 -7.37 5.24
C MET A 418 27.98 -5.92 4.80
N PRO A 419 29.07 -5.56 4.10
CA PRO A 419 29.24 -4.19 3.62
C PRO A 419 28.14 -3.80 2.61
N GLY A 420 27.74 -2.53 2.63
CA GLY A 420 26.87 -1.97 1.60
C GLY A 420 27.61 -1.80 0.27
N PHE A 421 26.92 -2.09 -0.83
CA PHE A 421 27.50 -2.06 -2.19
C PHE A 421 26.52 -1.60 -3.28
N ALA A 422 25.23 -1.44 -2.96
CA ALA A 422 24.21 -1.08 -3.93
C ALA A 422 24.15 0.44 -4.17
N PRO A 423 23.83 0.90 -5.40
CA PRO A 423 23.75 2.31 -5.72
C PRO A 423 22.49 2.99 -5.19
N THR A 424 22.53 4.32 -5.04
CA THR A 424 21.44 5.12 -4.44
C THR A 424 20.23 5.31 -5.36
N GLN A 425 19.31 4.34 -5.40
CA GLN A 425 17.96 4.45 -5.98
C GLN A 425 17.02 3.69 -5.05
N GLY A 426 16.30 4.32 -4.12
CA GLY A 426 15.89 3.72 -2.82
C GLY A 426 15.38 2.26 -2.79
N HIS A 427 14.60 1.77 -3.75
CA HIS A 427 14.26 0.34 -3.86
C HIS A 427 15.46 -0.58 -4.18
N ILE A 428 16.44 -0.12 -4.96
CA ILE A 428 17.67 -0.82 -5.32
C ILE A 428 18.53 -1.18 -4.09
N PRO A 429 18.94 -0.26 -3.19
CA PRO A 429 19.73 -0.60 -2.01
C PRO A 429 18.86 -0.98 -0.80
N SER A 430 17.73 -1.65 -1.03
CA SER A 430 16.96 -2.35 0.02
C SER A 430 17.72 -3.59 0.53
N GLY A 431 17.08 -4.47 1.31
CA GLY A 431 17.64 -5.78 1.65
C GLY A 431 17.77 -6.76 0.47
N VAL A 432 17.27 -6.41 -0.71
CA VAL A 432 17.13 -7.32 -1.86
C VAL A 432 18.40 -7.60 -2.69
N PRO A 433 19.41 -6.71 -2.83
CA PRO A 433 20.65 -6.99 -3.56
C PRO A 433 21.46 -8.17 -3.04
N VAL A 434 21.34 -8.49 -1.74
CA VAL A 434 22.05 -9.64 -1.15
C VAL A 434 21.33 -10.97 -1.37
N ILE A 435 20.11 -11.00 -1.94
CA ILE A 435 19.36 -12.25 -2.09
C ILE A 435 20.07 -13.26 -3.01
N GLY A 436 20.72 -12.83 -4.09
CA GLY A 436 21.57 -13.72 -4.90
C GLY A 436 22.68 -14.38 -4.09
N PRO A 437 23.60 -13.59 -3.48
CA PRO A 437 24.67 -14.12 -2.64
C PRO A 437 24.17 -14.99 -1.47
N LEU A 438 23.09 -14.58 -0.79
CA LEU A 438 22.50 -15.33 0.33
C LEU A 438 21.85 -16.63 -0.14
N ARG A 439 21.15 -16.63 -1.28
CA ARG A 439 20.59 -17.84 -1.90
C ARG A 439 21.70 -18.84 -2.20
N ASP A 440 22.78 -18.38 -2.81
CA ASP A 440 23.92 -19.23 -3.16
C ASP A 440 24.58 -19.84 -1.91
N ALA A 441 24.76 -19.06 -0.84
CA ALA A 441 25.26 -19.53 0.45
C ALA A 441 24.31 -20.52 1.15
N LEU A 442 23.00 -20.27 1.11
CA LEU A 442 21.97 -21.18 1.66
C LEU A 442 21.92 -22.52 0.91
N VAL A 443 21.98 -22.49 -0.43
CA VAL A 443 22.02 -23.71 -1.27
C VAL A 443 23.31 -24.49 -1.04
N ALA A 444 24.46 -23.82 -0.96
CA ALA A 444 25.75 -24.42 -0.61
C ALA A 444 25.78 -24.97 0.84
N GLY A 445 24.90 -24.46 1.72
CA GLY A 445 24.87 -24.81 3.13
C GLY A 445 25.92 -24.09 3.99
N GLU A 446 26.50 -23.01 3.47
CA GLU A 446 27.43 -22.13 4.19
C GLU A 446 26.72 -21.40 5.35
N ILE A 447 25.42 -21.12 5.19
CA ILE A 447 24.51 -20.55 6.19
C ILE A 447 23.19 -21.33 6.25
N GLN A 448 22.43 -21.20 7.34
CA GLN A 448 21.10 -21.79 7.48
C GLN A 448 19.96 -20.78 7.29
N ARG A 449 20.17 -19.53 7.70
CA ARG A 449 19.14 -18.48 7.73
C ARG A 449 19.67 -17.11 7.36
N ALA A 450 18.87 -16.37 6.62
CA ALA A 450 19.10 -14.94 6.39
C ALA A 450 17.80 -14.15 6.47
N MET A 451 17.79 -13.01 7.14
CA MET A 451 16.61 -12.15 7.21
C MET A 451 16.77 -10.95 6.29
N ILE A 452 15.79 -10.76 5.40
CA ILE A 452 15.68 -9.61 4.50
C ILE A 452 14.77 -8.58 5.16
N ILE A 453 15.23 -7.34 5.24
CA ILE A 453 14.55 -6.21 5.88
C ILE A 453 14.44 -5.09 4.83
N GLY A 454 13.24 -4.51 4.71
CA GLY A 454 13.01 -3.30 3.95
C GLY A 454 12.33 -2.26 4.82
N LYS A 455 12.95 -1.09 4.99
CA LYS A 455 12.37 0.09 5.64
C LYS A 455 12.37 1.26 4.66
N GLY A 456 11.33 2.09 4.70
CA GLY A 456 11.22 3.28 3.84
C GLY A 456 10.57 4.47 4.55
N SER A 457 10.99 5.68 4.20
CA SER A 457 10.25 6.89 4.56
C SER A 457 8.95 6.97 3.74
N LEU A 458 7.84 7.26 4.41
CA LEU A 458 6.60 7.69 3.76
C LEU A 458 6.29 9.18 3.98
N PHE A 459 7.08 9.90 4.80
CA PHE A 459 6.89 11.35 5.00
C PHE A 459 7.28 12.17 3.76
N LEU A 460 8.10 11.61 2.86
CA LEU A 460 8.47 12.27 1.59
C LEU A 460 7.25 12.60 0.73
N GLY A 461 6.24 11.72 0.71
CA GLY A 461 4.95 11.98 0.05
C GLY A 461 4.05 12.97 0.79
N ARG A 462 4.43 13.39 2.01
CA ARG A 462 3.68 14.28 2.92
C ARG A 462 2.25 13.79 3.25
N MET A 463 2.00 12.49 3.11
CA MET A 463 0.72 11.85 3.40
C MET A 463 0.66 11.21 4.81
N THR A 464 1.81 10.95 5.43
CA THR A 464 1.91 10.35 6.77
C THR A 464 3.26 10.70 7.41
N ASN A 465 3.33 10.70 8.74
CA ASN A 465 4.59 10.86 9.50
C ASN A 465 5.17 9.51 9.94
N LEU A 466 4.68 8.40 9.38
CA LEU A 466 5.12 7.05 9.68
C LEU A 466 6.21 6.58 8.71
N PHE A 467 6.97 5.58 9.17
CA PHE A 467 7.87 4.80 8.34
C PHE A 467 7.15 3.53 7.87
N ASP A 468 7.45 3.08 6.65
CA ASP A 468 7.11 1.72 6.21
C ASP A 468 8.20 0.74 6.66
N GLY A 469 7.82 -0.51 6.85
CA GLY A 469 8.72 -1.54 7.33
C GLY A 469 8.12 -2.93 7.26
N VAL A 470 8.81 -3.83 6.57
CA VAL A 470 8.54 -5.27 6.57
C VAL A 470 9.85 -6.06 6.58
N SER A 471 9.78 -7.31 7.02
CA SER A 471 10.88 -8.25 6.90
C SER A 471 10.39 -9.66 6.61
N VAL A 472 11.27 -10.48 6.03
CA VAL A 472 11.00 -11.88 5.78
C VAL A 472 12.26 -12.71 5.99
N LEU A 473 12.09 -13.90 6.57
CA LEU A 473 13.17 -14.84 6.82
C LEU A 473 13.30 -15.81 5.63
N LEU A 474 14.51 -15.94 5.10
CA LEU A 474 14.92 -17.00 4.19
C LEU A 474 15.59 -18.12 5.00
N GLU A 475 15.21 -19.36 4.74
CA GLU A 475 15.78 -20.53 5.42
C GLU A 475 16.19 -21.60 4.39
N ARG A 476 17.29 -22.29 4.69
CA ARG A 476 17.80 -23.39 3.86
C ARG A 476 16.75 -24.47 3.66
N ASN A 477 16.65 -24.98 2.44
CA ASN A 477 15.71 -26.05 2.14
C ASN A 477 16.15 -27.37 2.83
N PRO A 478 15.29 -28.06 3.59
CA PRO A 478 15.61 -29.36 4.18
C PRO A 478 15.64 -30.51 3.15
N GLY A 479 15.26 -30.25 1.90
CA GLY A 479 15.19 -31.26 0.85
C GLY A 479 13.84 -31.99 0.78
N ARG A 480 13.78 -33.02 -0.05
CA ARG A 480 12.59 -33.88 -0.15
C ARG A 480 12.40 -34.67 1.16
N PRO A 481 11.18 -34.73 1.73
CA PRO A 481 10.89 -35.65 2.83
C PRO A 481 11.26 -37.08 2.45
N SER A 482 11.93 -37.80 3.35
CA SER A 482 12.20 -39.22 3.18
C SER A 482 10.88 -40.01 3.18
N ALA A 483 10.75 -40.97 2.25
CA ALA A 483 9.51 -41.72 2.04
C ALA A 483 9.09 -42.63 3.22
N GLU A 484 9.96 -42.77 4.24
CA GLU A 484 9.73 -43.60 5.44
C GLU A 484 8.94 -42.87 6.54
N ALA A 485 8.64 -41.57 6.38
CA ALA A 485 7.96 -40.76 7.39
C ALA A 485 6.41 -40.70 7.26
N THR A 486 5.81 -41.56 6.43
CA THR A 486 4.34 -41.67 6.29
C THR A 486 3.84 -43.08 6.58
N VAL A 487 3.62 -43.37 7.87
CA VAL A 487 2.78 -44.49 8.33
C VAL A 487 1.74 -43.93 9.30
N GLU A 488 0.47 -44.07 8.90
CA GLU A 488 -0.76 -43.78 9.65
C GLU A 488 -1.01 -42.30 10.05
N SER A 489 -2.16 -41.68 9.73
CA SER A 489 -3.49 -42.26 9.45
C SER A 489 -4.36 -41.36 8.55
N GLY A 490 -5.33 -41.97 7.85
CA GLY A 490 -6.57 -41.31 7.41
C GLY A 490 -6.66 -40.80 5.96
N ALA A 491 -7.24 -41.64 5.09
CA ALA A 491 -7.86 -41.29 3.80
C ALA A 491 -6.96 -40.69 2.68
N ALA A 492 -6.59 -41.55 1.72
CA ALA A 492 -5.99 -41.13 0.45
C ALA A 492 -7.04 -40.48 -0.50
N PRO A 493 -6.66 -39.43 -1.26
CA PRO A 493 -7.50 -38.90 -2.33
C PRO A 493 -7.37 -39.79 -3.58
N VAL A 494 -8.50 -40.17 -4.18
CA VAL A 494 -8.53 -40.86 -5.49
C VAL A 494 -9.09 -39.92 -6.54
N CYS A 495 -8.22 -39.45 -7.43
CA CYS A 495 -8.62 -38.71 -8.63
C CYS A 495 -7.66 -39.02 -9.79
N ALA A 496 -8.07 -39.91 -10.70
CA ALA A 496 -7.48 -40.03 -12.03
C ALA A 496 -8.43 -40.74 -13.02
N ALA A 497 -8.96 -39.95 -13.96
CA ALA A 497 -9.36 -40.28 -15.33
C ALA A 497 -9.88 -41.68 -15.74
N ALA A 498 -11.06 -41.69 -16.37
CA ALA A 498 -11.34 -42.52 -17.54
C ALA A 498 -12.33 -41.82 -18.48
N ALA A 499 -12.06 -41.85 -19.78
CA ALA A 499 -12.98 -41.39 -20.83
C ALA A 499 -13.90 -42.53 -21.28
N GLY A 500 -15.10 -42.20 -21.80
CA GLY A 500 -16.00 -43.19 -22.39
C GLY A 500 -17.35 -42.58 -22.78
N GLY A 501 -17.74 -42.67 -24.06
CA GLY A 501 -18.94 -42.03 -24.57
C GLY A 501 -20.19 -42.91 -24.60
N ALA A 502 -21.29 -42.25 -25.00
CA ALA A 502 -22.48 -42.78 -25.68
C ALA A 502 -23.55 -43.58 -24.90
N ALA A 503 -24.71 -42.91 -24.76
CA ALA A 503 -26.06 -43.38 -25.11
C ALA A 503 -26.64 -44.71 -24.56
N ALA A 504 -27.74 -44.61 -23.79
CA ALA A 504 -29.07 -45.12 -24.21
C ALA A 504 -30.20 -44.78 -23.20
N ALA A 505 -31.35 -44.32 -23.70
CA ALA A 505 -32.68 -44.42 -23.06
C ALA A 505 -33.40 -45.69 -23.61
N PRO A 506 -34.63 -46.12 -23.21
CA PRO A 506 -35.74 -45.43 -22.49
C PRO A 506 -36.28 -46.30 -21.30
N ALA A 507 -37.54 -46.36 -20.82
CA ALA A 507 -38.85 -45.82 -21.24
C ALA A 507 -39.93 -45.84 -20.13
N HIS A 508 -40.95 -44.97 -20.24
CA HIS A 508 -42.36 -45.12 -19.81
C HIS A 508 -42.73 -45.36 -18.31
N ALA A 509 -43.90 -44.96 -17.78
CA ALA A 509 -45.11 -44.28 -18.32
C ALA A 509 -45.69 -43.31 -17.24
N ALA A 510 -46.30 -42.16 -17.58
CA ALA A 510 -47.76 -41.90 -17.72
C ALA A 510 -48.63 -42.35 -16.52
N THR A 511 -49.62 -41.60 -16.00
CA THR A 511 -50.69 -40.77 -16.62
C THR A 511 -51.08 -39.60 -15.68
N GLY A 512 -51.81 -38.51 -16.02
CA GLY A 512 -52.57 -37.98 -17.17
C GLY A 512 -53.16 -36.61 -16.69
N SER A 513 -53.90 -35.74 -17.39
CA SER A 513 -54.51 -35.62 -18.74
C SER A 513 -54.61 -34.11 -19.05
N GLY A 514 -54.30 -33.59 -20.26
CA GLY A 514 -55.28 -33.31 -21.35
C GLY A 514 -56.41 -32.34 -20.94
N ALA A 515 -56.74 -31.22 -21.59
CA ALA A 515 -56.28 -30.52 -22.82
C ALA A 515 -56.68 -29.01 -22.71
N GLY A 516 -56.40 -28.05 -23.60
CA GLY A 516 -55.68 -27.98 -24.88
C GLY A 516 -55.82 -26.57 -25.51
N ALA A 517 -55.10 -26.30 -26.62
CA ALA A 517 -55.24 -25.19 -27.59
C ALA A 517 -55.24 -23.70 -27.13
N ALA A 518 -54.36 -22.91 -27.76
CA ALA A 518 -54.28 -21.43 -27.75
C ALA A 518 -55.24 -20.81 -28.82
N PRO A 519 -55.29 -19.48 -29.13
CA PRO A 519 -54.39 -18.38 -28.72
C PRO A 519 -55.05 -16.96 -28.50
N LEU A 520 -54.19 -15.94 -28.31
CA LEU A 520 -54.37 -14.49 -28.58
C LEU A 520 -55.46 -13.67 -27.82
N ALA A 521 -55.01 -12.65 -27.06
CA ALA A 521 -55.57 -11.28 -27.11
C ALA A 521 -54.65 -10.29 -26.37
N ALA A 522 -54.56 -9.05 -26.86
CA ALA A 522 -53.83 -7.95 -26.21
C ALA A 522 -54.78 -6.87 -25.67
N GLY A 523 -54.43 -6.31 -24.51
CA GLY A 523 -54.83 -4.98 -24.06
C GLY A 523 -56.25 -4.77 -23.51
N ARG A 524 -56.34 -4.27 -22.27
CA ARG A 524 -57.04 -3.01 -21.93
C ARG A 524 -56.84 -2.60 -20.47
N GLU A 525 -56.77 -1.29 -20.26
CA GLU A 525 -56.75 -0.63 -18.95
C GLU A 525 -58.15 -0.67 -18.30
N GLY A 526 -58.19 -0.63 -16.96
CA GLY A 526 -59.41 -0.56 -16.15
C GLY A 526 -59.07 -0.32 -14.67
N PRO A 527 -59.91 0.42 -13.89
CA PRO A 527 -59.42 1.20 -12.76
C PRO A 527 -59.22 0.45 -11.44
N ALA A 528 -58.52 1.12 -10.52
CA ALA A 528 -58.00 0.58 -9.26
C ALA A 528 -59.06 0.06 -8.27
N ALA A 529 -58.70 -1.03 -7.59
CA ALA A 529 -59.25 -1.43 -6.30
C ALA A 529 -58.13 -2.06 -5.45
N GLN A 530 -57.70 -1.37 -4.38
CA GLN A 530 -56.69 -1.90 -3.46
C GLN A 530 -57.21 -3.17 -2.76
N LYS A 531 -56.51 -4.29 -2.95
CA LYS A 531 -56.68 -5.47 -2.08
C LYS A 531 -55.87 -5.23 -0.79
N PRO A 532 -56.43 -5.51 0.40
CA PRO A 532 -55.68 -5.35 1.64
C PRO A 532 -54.60 -6.43 1.79
N GLY A 533 -53.43 -6.05 2.32
CA GLY A 533 -52.60 -6.95 3.13
C GLY A 533 -51.17 -7.24 2.69
N ARG A 534 -50.67 -6.75 1.55
CA ARG A 534 -49.26 -6.92 1.14
C ARG A 534 -48.52 -5.60 1.05
N ILE A 535 -47.24 -5.61 1.43
CA ILE A 535 -46.35 -4.47 1.25
C ILE A 535 -45.64 -4.64 -0.10
N ALA A 536 -45.88 -3.70 -1.01
CA ALA A 536 -45.23 -3.69 -2.32
C ALA A 536 -43.81 -3.13 -2.21
N VAL A 537 -42.81 -3.92 -2.62
CA VAL A 537 -41.39 -3.55 -2.61
C VAL A 537 -40.82 -3.68 -4.01
N GLY A 538 -40.29 -2.57 -4.53
CA GLY A 538 -39.62 -2.52 -5.83
C GLY A 538 -38.19 -3.03 -5.77
N ILE A 539 -37.69 -3.59 -6.87
CA ILE A 539 -36.25 -3.82 -7.07
C ILE A 539 -35.83 -3.51 -8.51
N THR A 540 -34.82 -2.65 -8.69
CA THR A 540 -34.24 -2.35 -10.01
C THR A 540 -33.40 -3.52 -10.52
N LEU A 541 -33.50 -3.85 -11.80
CA LEU A 541 -32.91 -5.05 -12.37
C LEU A 541 -31.42 -4.89 -12.75
N HIS A 542 -31.01 -3.72 -13.24
CA HIS A 542 -29.68 -3.52 -13.83
C HIS A 542 -28.62 -3.08 -12.80
N GLY A 543 -27.35 -3.34 -13.11
CA GLY A 543 -26.18 -2.78 -12.42
C GLY A 543 -25.42 -3.73 -11.47
N SER A 544 -25.89 -4.97 -11.27
CA SER A 544 -25.13 -5.99 -10.52
C SER A 544 -23.97 -6.56 -11.34
N GLU A 545 -22.84 -6.81 -10.68
CA GLU A 545 -21.68 -7.53 -11.26
C GLU A 545 -21.92 -9.04 -11.37
N LEU A 546 -22.94 -9.57 -10.68
CA LEU A 546 -23.40 -10.96 -10.78
C LEU A 546 -24.45 -11.16 -11.89
N GLY A 547 -24.85 -10.08 -12.57
CA GLY A 547 -25.85 -10.06 -13.64
C GLY A 547 -27.30 -10.01 -13.15
N GLU A 548 -28.19 -9.63 -14.07
CA GLU A 548 -29.64 -9.45 -13.83
C GLU A 548 -30.33 -10.74 -13.33
N GLU A 549 -29.85 -11.91 -13.75
CA GLU A 549 -30.38 -13.20 -13.30
C GLU A 549 -30.22 -13.39 -11.78
N GLU A 550 -29.19 -12.82 -11.15
CA GLU A 550 -29.01 -12.93 -9.69
C GLU A 550 -29.96 -11.99 -8.93
N ILE A 551 -30.23 -10.80 -9.49
CA ILE A 551 -31.31 -9.90 -9.02
C ILE A 551 -32.67 -10.60 -9.12
N LEU A 552 -32.97 -11.21 -10.27
CA LEU A 552 -34.19 -11.96 -10.50
C LEU A 552 -34.35 -13.15 -9.54
N ARG A 553 -33.28 -13.92 -9.29
CA ARG A 553 -33.26 -15.01 -8.30
C ARG A 553 -33.55 -14.49 -6.89
N GLY A 554 -32.97 -13.35 -6.49
CA GLY A 554 -33.23 -12.71 -5.20
C GLY A 554 -34.68 -12.25 -5.05
N ALA A 555 -35.23 -11.62 -6.09
CA ALA A 555 -36.64 -11.20 -6.15
C ALA A 555 -37.60 -12.40 -6.05
N GLU A 556 -37.36 -13.46 -6.83
CA GLU A 556 -38.13 -14.70 -6.76
C GLU A 556 -37.99 -15.42 -5.41
N GLN A 557 -36.79 -15.40 -4.81
CA GLN A 557 -36.55 -15.96 -3.48
C GLN A 557 -37.37 -15.20 -2.43
N ALA A 558 -37.34 -13.87 -2.44
CA ALA A 558 -38.12 -13.05 -1.53
C ALA A 558 -39.63 -13.30 -1.68
N GLN A 559 -40.12 -13.33 -2.92
CA GLN A 559 -41.54 -13.56 -3.20
C GLN A 559 -42.03 -14.94 -2.74
N ARG A 560 -41.15 -15.96 -2.77
CA ARG A 560 -41.43 -17.31 -2.24
C ARG A 560 -41.32 -17.39 -0.72
N GLN A 561 -40.37 -16.69 -0.10
CA GLN A 561 -40.10 -16.77 1.34
C GLN A 561 -41.08 -15.96 2.19
N TRP A 562 -41.61 -14.83 1.67
CA TRP A 562 -42.46 -13.91 2.43
C TRP A 562 -43.77 -13.58 1.70
N PRO A 563 -44.84 -14.37 1.91
CA PRO A 563 -46.15 -14.16 1.27
C PRO A 563 -46.87 -12.86 1.66
N ASP A 564 -46.36 -12.14 2.66
CA ASP A 564 -46.77 -10.80 3.12
C ASP A 564 -46.16 -9.65 2.29
N ILE A 565 -45.25 -9.96 1.37
CA ILE A 565 -44.60 -9.00 0.47
C ILE A 565 -45.09 -9.22 -0.97
N GLU A 566 -45.38 -8.14 -1.69
CA GLU A 566 -45.50 -8.14 -3.15
C GLU A 566 -44.20 -7.61 -3.72
N VAL A 567 -43.42 -8.46 -4.39
CA VAL A 567 -42.16 -8.07 -5.01
C VAL A 567 -42.45 -7.58 -6.43
N VAL A 568 -41.93 -6.40 -6.77
CA VAL A 568 -42.10 -5.78 -8.08
C VAL A 568 -40.73 -5.52 -8.69
N ILE A 569 -40.40 -6.20 -9.79
CA ILE A 569 -39.17 -5.94 -10.55
C ILE A 569 -39.38 -4.70 -11.41
N ILE A 570 -38.44 -3.76 -11.35
CA ILE A 570 -38.43 -2.52 -12.13
C ILE A 570 -37.38 -2.72 -13.21
N GLY A 571 -37.81 -2.86 -14.46
CA GLY A 571 -37.00 -3.40 -15.53
C GLY A 571 -37.63 -4.65 -16.16
N ARG A 572 -37.21 -4.98 -17.38
CA ARG A 572 -37.72 -6.14 -18.12
C ARG A 572 -36.84 -7.36 -17.86
N PRO A 573 -37.34 -8.42 -17.19
CA PRO A 573 -36.52 -9.58 -16.85
C PRO A 573 -36.05 -10.36 -18.09
N ALA A 574 -34.80 -10.81 -18.07
CA ALA A 574 -34.16 -11.57 -19.16
C ALA A 574 -34.86 -12.91 -19.49
N ARG A 575 -35.56 -13.50 -18.52
CA ARG A 575 -36.38 -14.72 -18.70
C ARG A 575 -37.78 -14.56 -18.12
N GLN A 576 -38.66 -15.48 -18.49
CA GLN A 576 -40.00 -15.56 -17.91
C GLN A 576 -39.94 -15.82 -16.39
N THR A 577 -40.75 -15.08 -15.63
CA THR A 577 -40.89 -15.19 -14.18
C THR A 577 -42.35 -15.01 -13.76
N SER A 578 -42.70 -15.48 -12.56
CA SER A 578 -43.99 -15.26 -11.91
C SER A 578 -44.03 -14.00 -11.04
N VAL A 579 -42.90 -13.31 -10.84
CA VAL A 579 -42.84 -12.05 -10.08
C VAL A 579 -43.40 -10.93 -10.95
N ARG A 580 -44.18 -10.02 -10.36
CA ARG A 580 -44.70 -8.84 -11.07
C ARG A 580 -43.51 -7.99 -11.51
N TRP A 581 -43.54 -7.49 -12.74
CA TRP A 581 -42.55 -6.53 -13.23
C TRP A 581 -43.22 -5.35 -13.93
N VAL A 582 -42.49 -4.25 -14.03
CA VAL A 582 -42.90 -3.00 -14.68
C VAL A 582 -41.83 -2.55 -15.65
N GLU A 583 -42.24 -2.09 -16.83
CA GLU A 583 -41.32 -1.66 -17.88
C GLU A 583 -40.71 -0.30 -17.54
N ALA A 584 -39.40 -0.17 -17.77
CA ALA A 584 -38.60 1.00 -17.41
C ALA A 584 -37.69 1.42 -18.59
N GLY A 585 -38.22 2.29 -19.44
CA GLY A 585 -37.47 2.97 -20.50
C GLY A 585 -36.71 2.04 -21.43
N THR A 586 -35.42 2.31 -21.58
CA THR A 586 -34.51 1.70 -22.56
C THR A 586 -33.74 0.48 -22.06
N GLY A 587 -33.98 0.04 -20.82
CA GLY A 587 -33.22 -1.06 -20.21
C GLY A 587 -31.89 -0.59 -19.62
N CYS A 588 -31.93 0.49 -18.82
CA CYS A 588 -30.77 0.94 -18.05
C CYS A 588 -31.18 1.38 -16.63
N LEU A 589 -30.25 1.33 -15.69
CA LEU A 589 -30.52 1.64 -14.27
C LEU A 589 -31.07 3.05 -14.04
N ALA A 590 -30.72 4.03 -14.89
CA ALA A 590 -31.22 5.40 -14.78
C ALA A 590 -32.73 5.51 -15.12
N ASP A 591 -33.21 4.74 -16.10
CA ASP A 591 -34.64 4.66 -16.42
C ASP A 591 -35.41 3.88 -15.33
N GLU A 592 -34.76 2.89 -14.72
CA GLU A 592 -35.29 2.15 -13.58
C GLU A 592 -35.40 3.02 -12.32
N HIS A 593 -34.43 3.91 -12.06
CA HIS A 593 -34.53 4.91 -10.98
C HIS A 593 -35.71 5.87 -11.20
N GLN A 594 -35.90 6.39 -12.42
CA GLN A 594 -37.06 7.25 -12.73
C GLN A 594 -38.40 6.51 -12.55
N ALA A 595 -38.48 5.24 -12.97
CA ALA A 595 -39.66 4.41 -12.76
C ALA A 595 -39.89 4.12 -11.27
N MET A 596 -38.83 3.82 -10.52
CA MET A 596 -38.86 3.59 -9.07
C MET A 596 -39.35 4.80 -8.30
N GLU A 597 -38.79 6.00 -8.54
CA GLU A 597 -39.18 7.25 -7.90
C GLU A 597 -40.66 7.58 -8.15
N ARG A 598 -41.13 7.39 -9.39
CA ARG A 598 -42.54 7.57 -9.78
C ARG A 598 -43.46 6.63 -9.01
N LEU A 599 -43.10 5.36 -8.89
CA LEU A 599 -43.89 4.32 -8.22
C LEU A 599 -43.91 4.47 -6.69
N LEU A 600 -42.81 4.97 -6.11
CA LEU A 600 -42.76 5.39 -4.70
C LEU A 600 -43.59 6.65 -4.46
N ALA A 601 -43.62 7.60 -5.41
CA ALA A 601 -44.38 8.84 -5.30
C ALA A 601 -45.89 8.63 -5.49
N SER A 602 -46.31 7.66 -6.31
CA SER A 602 -47.72 7.26 -6.48
C SER A 602 -48.25 6.41 -5.31
N GLY A 603 -47.37 5.88 -4.47
CA GLY A 603 -47.71 4.93 -3.41
C GLY A 603 -48.01 3.51 -3.92
N GLU A 604 -47.70 3.21 -5.19
CA GLU A 604 -47.74 1.84 -5.73
C GLU A 604 -46.65 0.95 -5.12
N LEU A 605 -45.53 1.56 -4.70
CA LEU A 605 -44.49 0.93 -3.90
C LEU A 605 -44.39 1.61 -2.54
N ALA A 606 -44.27 0.81 -1.48
CA ALA A 606 -44.05 1.31 -0.12
C ALA A 606 -42.56 1.46 0.21
N ALA A 607 -41.70 0.72 -0.48
CA ALA A 607 -40.24 0.84 -0.43
C ALA A 607 -39.62 0.29 -1.73
N ALA A 608 -38.34 0.55 -1.96
CA ALA A 608 -37.58 -0.02 -3.07
C ALA A 608 -36.17 -0.43 -2.67
N VAL A 609 -35.57 -1.33 -3.44
CA VAL A 609 -34.18 -1.81 -3.34
C VAL A 609 -33.47 -1.52 -4.65
N THR A 610 -32.25 -0.97 -4.61
CA THR A 610 -31.51 -0.61 -5.82
C THR A 610 -29.99 -0.58 -5.61
N LEU A 611 -29.25 -0.43 -6.71
CA LEU A 611 -27.82 -0.16 -6.75
C LEU A 611 -27.57 1.32 -7.06
N HIS A 612 -26.43 1.86 -6.59
CA HIS A 612 -25.89 3.17 -7.00
C HIS A 612 -26.89 4.34 -7.02
N TYR A 613 -27.74 4.48 -6.01
CA TYR A 613 -28.67 5.61 -5.89
C TYR A 613 -28.06 6.77 -5.09
N ALA A 614 -28.19 7.99 -5.61
CA ALA A 614 -27.58 9.19 -5.04
C ALA A 614 -28.47 9.85 -3.99
N PHE A 615 -28.16 9.65 -2.71
CA PHE A 615 -28.83 10.36 -1.62
C PHE A 615 -28.28 11.80 -1.44
N PRO A 616 -29.12 12.76 -1.01
CA PRO A 616 -28.65 14.10 -0.67
C PRO A 616 -27.77 14.08 0.59
N ILE A 617 -26.92 15.10 0.73
CA ILE A 617 -26.12 15.30 1.96
C ILE A 617 -27.08 15.46 3.15
N GLY A 618 -26.79 14.77 4.25
CA GLY A 618 -27.69 14.62 5.39
C GLY A 618 -28.39 13.27 5.46
N VAL A 619 -28.29 12.46 4.40
CA VAL A 619 -28.83 11.09 4.33
C VAL A 619 -27.68 10.09 4.15
N ALA A 620 -27.68 9.02 4.94
CA ALA A 620 -26.71 7.92 4.86
C ALA A 620 -27.37 6.58 5.23
N THR A 621 -26.85 5.46 4.72
CA THR A 621 -27.53 4.17 4.81
C THR A 621 -27.23 3.41 6.10
N VAL A 622 -28.24 2.72 6.64
CA VAL A 622 -28.13 1.89 7.87
C VAL A 622 -28.20 0.40 7.53
N GLY A 623 -27.06 -0.27 7.44
CA GLY A 623 -26.99 -1.68 7.06
C GLY A 623 -27.41 -2.62 8.18
N ARG A 624 -27.83 -3.84 7.81
CA ARG A 624 -28.22 -4.91 8.74
C ARG A 624 -27.48 -6.19 8.37
N VAL A 625 -26.64 -6.66 9.28
CA VAL A 625 -25.74 -7.81 9.12
C VAL A 625 -26.09 -8.92 10.10
N ILE A 626 -25.69 -10.14 9.76
CA ILE A 626 -25.72 -11.29 10.68
C ILE A 626 -24.28 -11.51 11.17
N THR A 627 -24.06 -11.48 12.48
CA THR A 627 -22.71 -11.55 13.07
C THR A 627 -22.19 -12.98 13.09
N PRO A 628 -20.94 -13.22 12.67
CA PRO A 628 -20.47 -14.57 12.38
C PRO A 628 -20.25 -15.46 13.61
N ALA A 629 -19.95 -14.88 14.78
CA ALA A 629 -19.62 -15.67 15.96
C ALA A 629 -20.86 -16.14 16.75
N ARG A 630 -22.01 -15.47 16.60
CA ARG A 630 -23.25 -15.79 17.35
C ARG A 630 -24.52 -15.84 16.51
N GLY A 631 -24.47 -15.50 15.22
CA GLY A 631 -25.66 -15.41 14.37
C GLY A 631 -26.64 -14.31 14.81
N ARG A 632 -26.20 -13.34 15.63
CA ARG A 632 -27.05 -12.19 16.03
C ARG A 632 -27.20 -11.24 14.85
N GLU A 633 -28.36 -10.63 14.73
CA GLU A 633 -28.49 -9.47 13.86
C GLU A 633 -27.92 -8.22 14.55
N MET A 634 -27.27 -7.35 13.78
CA MET A 634 -26.72 -6.08 14.23
C MET A 634 -26.89 -5.03 13.14
N LEU A 635 -27.20 -3.79 13.53
CA LEU A 635 -27.27 -2.65 12.64
C LEU A 635 -25.93 -1.91 12.59
N ILE A 636 -25.48 -1.53 11.40
CA ILE A 636 -24.32 -0.66 11.20
C ILE A 636 -24.86 0.72 10.82
N ALA A 637 -24.63 1.71 11.70
CA ALA A 637 -25.33 3.00 11.67
C ALA A 637 -25.01 3.88 10.44
N THR A 638 -23.89 3.62 9.75
CA THR A 638 -23.53 4.22 8.46
C THR A 638 -22.88 3.14 7.59
N THR A 639 -23.26 2.99 6.32
CA THR A 639 -22.61 2.02 5.39
C THR A 639 -22.27 2.59 4.01
N THR A 640 -23.00 3.61 3.57
CA THR A 640 -22.66 4.51 2.45
C THR A 640 -23.43 5.82 2.59
N GLY A 641 -23.12 6.83 1.77
CA GLY A 641 -23.67 8.18 1.86
C GLY A 641 -23.00 9.06 2.91
N THR A 642 -23.51 10.29 3.05
CA THR A 642 -22.84 11.40 3.75
C THR A 642 -23.82 12.12 4.67
N ALA A 643 -23.90 11.68 5.94
CA ALA A 643 -24.79 12.28 6.94
C ALA A 643 -24.36 13.70 7.38
N ALA A 644 -23.07 14.04 7.27
CA ALA A 644 -22.53 15.39 7.40
C ALA A 644 -21.10 15.44 6.82
N ALA A 645 -20.58 16.65 6.59
CA ALA A 645 -19.20 16.84 6.12
C ALA A 645 -18.14 16.62 7.22
N ASP A 646 -18.48 16.86 8.50
CA ASP A 646 -17.62 16.51 9.64
C ASP A 646 -17.88 15.06 10.09
N ARG A 647 -16.80 14.26 10.25
CA ARG A 647 -16.88 12.83 10.58
C ARG A 647 -17.63 12.54 11.88
N VAL A 648 -17.40 13.31 12.93
CA VAL A 648 -18.00 13.10 14.25
C VAL A 648 -19.47 13.53 14.27
N GLU A 649 -19.82 14.62 13.59
CA GLU A 649 -21.21 15.00 13.35
C GLU A 649 -21.93 13.92 12.53
N ALA A 650 -21.30 13.41 11.48
CA ALA A 650 -21.86 12.33 10.67
C ALA A 650 -22.11 11.08 11.53
N MET A 651 -21.16 10.68 12.39
CA MET A 651 -21.33 9.56 13.32
C MET A 651 -22.40 9.80 14.39
N VAL A 652 -22.56 11.03 14.91
CA VAL A 652 -23.64 11.38 15.85
C VAL A 652 -25.01 11.31 15.16
N ARG A 653 -25.14 11.87 13.95
CA ARG A 653 -26.38 11.80 13.14
C ARG A 653 -26.68 10.36 12.73
N ALA A 654 -25.67 9.56 12.40
CA ALA A 654 -25.79 8.13 12.11
C ALA A 654 -26.29 7.35 13.32
N ALA A 655 -25.80 7.62 14.55
CA ALA A 655 -26.30 6.97 15.76
C ALA A 655 -27.82 7.17 15.94
N ILE A 656 -28.31 8.39 15.73
CA ILE A 656 -29.74 8.72 15.76
C ILE A 656 -30.50 7.95 14.66
N GLY A 657 -29.96 7.90 13.45
CA GLY A 657 -30.53 7.12 12.33
C GLY A 657 -30.60 5.61 12.61
N GLY A 658 -29.55 5.04 13.19
CA GLY A 658 -29.49 3.64 13.61
C GLY A 658 -30.50 3.31 14.71
N ILE A 659 -30.68 4.20 15.69
CA ILE A 659 -31.73 4.08 16.72
C ILE A 659 -33.12 4.13 16.08
N ALA A 660 -33.36 5.03 15.13
CA ALA A 660 -34.64 5.14 14.41
C ALA A 660 -34.99 3.83 13.66
N VAL A 661 -34.00 3.27 12.96
CA VAL A 661 -34.14 1.99 12.26
C VAL A 661 -34.39 0.84 13.23
N ALA A 662 -33.64 0.76 14.34
CA ALA A 662 -33.83 -0.28 15.36
C ALA A 662 -35.24 -0.23 15.97
N ARG A 663 -35.74 0.97 16.29
CA ARG A 663 -37.12 1.18 16.78
C ARG A 663 -38.16 0.85 15.71
N THR A 664 -37.88 1.12 14.44
CA THR A 664 -38.74 0.72 13.31
C THR A 664 -38.80 -0.81 13.15
N LEU A 665 -37.70 -1.53 13.46
CA LEU A 665 -37.68 -3.01 13.57
C LEU A 665 -38.32 -3.55 14.86
N GLY A 666 -38.83 -2.69 15.75
CA GLY A 666 -39.47 -3.09 17.02
C GLY A 666 -38.54 -3.18 18.23
N ILE A 667 -37.25 -2.83 18.10
CA ILE A 667 -36.33 -2.75 19.24
C ILE A 667 -36.57 -1.42 19.97
N ALA A 668 -37.39 -1.43 21.02
CA ALA A 668 -37.82 -0.21 21.72
C ALA A 668 -36.65 0.59 22.34
N GLU A 669 -35.70 -0.10 22.96
CA GLU A 669 -34.53 0.48 23.62
C GLU A 669 -33.23 -0.13 23.07
N PRO A 670 -32.79 0.21 21.85
CA PRO A 670 -31.62 -0.41 21.24
C PRO A 670 -30.35 -0.08 22.02
N ALA A 671 -29.50 -1.10 22.25
CA ALA A 671 -28.18 -0.93 22.83
C ALA A 671 -27.21 -0.40 21.77
N VAL A 672 -26.68 0.80 22.00
CA VAL A 672 -25.77 1.50 21.07
C VAL A 672 -24.32 1.28 21.51
N GLY A 673 -23.46 0.87 20.59
CA GLY A 673 -22.01 0.80 20.79
C GLY A 673 -21.29 1.62 19.73
N ILE A 674 -20.16 2.24 20.05
CA ILE A 674 -19.39 3.04 19.08
C ILE A 674 -18.13 2.26 18.74
N LEU A 675 -17.90 1.93 17.46
CA LEU A 675 -16.65 1.31 17.05
C LEU A 675 -15.48 2.23 17.37
N ASN A 676 -14.41 1.68 17.95
CA ASN A 676 -13.24 2.45 18.38
C ASN A 676 -12.36 2.92 17.20
N VAL A 677 -12.88 3.86 16.43
CA VAL A 677 -12.24 4.61 15.33
C VAL A 677 -12.01 6.07 15.70
N ASP A 678 -11.26 6.85 14.93
CA ASP A 678 -10.99 8.25 15.28
C ASP A 678 -12.28 9.07 15.33
N GLY A 679 -12.39 9.92 16.35
CA GLY A 679 -13.61 10.65 16.66
C GLY A 679 -14.57 9.91 17.60
N ALA A 680 -14.40 8.60 17.84
CA ALA A 680 -15.35 7.81 18.66
C ALA A 680 -15.55 8.36 20.08
N ARG A 681 -14.48 8.84 20.74
CA ARG A 681 -14.58 9.49 22.07
C ARG A 681 -15.29 10.85 22.04
N GLN A 682 -15.22 11.56 20.93
CA GLN A 682 -15.95 12.82 20.72
C GLN A 682 -17.43 12.54 20.45
N VAL A 683 -17.74 11.49 19.68
CA VAL A 683 -19.11 10.97 19.48
C VAL A 683 -19.72 10.51 20.80
N GLU A 684 -18.99 9.72 21.59
CA GLU A 684 -19.34 9.28 22.95
C GLU A 684 -19.76 10.46 23.83
N ARG A 685 -18.91 11.50 23.93
CA ARG A 685 -19.21 12.71 24.71
C ARG A 685 -20.46 13.45 24.25
N ILE A 686 -20.70 13.56 22.94
CA ILE A 686 -21.87 14.26 22.39
C ILE A 686 -23.15 13.44 22.62
N LEU A 687 -23.11 12.13 22.40
CA LEU A 687 -24.24 11.23 22.63
C LEU A 687 -24.57 11.11 24.13
N GLU A 688 -23.57 11.10 25.00
CA GLU A 688 -23.76 11.14 26.44
C GLU A 688 -24.33 12.48 26.92
N ALA A 689 -23.89 13.61 26.35
CA ALA A 689 -24.49 14.92 26.61
C ALA A 689 -25.95 15.01 26.12
N LEU A 690 -26.28 14.41 24.97
CA LEU A 690 -27.66 14.24 24.49
C LEU A 690 -28.49 13.39 25.45
N ARG A 691 -27.93 12.28 25.94
CA ARG A 691 -28.59 11.39 26.91
C ARG A 691 -28.90 12.12 28.22
N GLN A 692 -27.96 12.92 28.71
CA GLN A 692 -28.14 13.79 29.87
C GLN A 692 -29.15 14.93 29.61
N GLY A 693 -29.22 15.41 28.36
CA GLY A 693 -30.25 16.32 27.86
C GLY A 693 -31.64 15.69 27.64
N GLY A 694 -31.83 14.41 27.98
CA GLY A 694 -33.12 13.71 27.90
C GLY A 694 -33.34 12.87 26.64
N TYR A 695 -32.34 12.71 25.76
CA TYR A 695 -32.46 11.81 24.61
C TYR A 695 -32.42 10.33 25.05
N PRO A 696 -33.41 9.49 24.71
CA PRO A 696 -33.50 8.11 25.19
C PRO A 696 -32.51 7.18 24.46
N LEU A 697 -31.28 7.12 24.97
CA LEU A 697 -30.16 6.30 24.48
C LEU A 697 -29.69 5.33 25.57
N ARG A 698 -29.54 4.05 25.21
CA ARG A 698 -29.00 2.97 26.06
C ARG A 698 -27.65 2.52 25.50
N TRP A 699 -26.62 2.53 26.34
CA TRP A 699 -25.29 2.05 25.94
C TRP A 699 -25.21 0.51 25.94
N ALA A 700 -24.55 -0.04 24.92
CA ALA A 700 -24.03 -1.41 24.93
C ALA A 700 -22.73 -1.47 25.75
N ALA A 701 -22.44 -2.64 26.33
CA ALA A 701 -21.17 -2.91 27.00
C ALA A 701 -20.30 -3.82 26.13
N SER A 702 -19.06 -3.43 25.89
CA SER A 702 -18.04 -4.29 25.27
C SER A 702 -17.77 -5.51 26.16
N GLY A 703 -17.51 -6.68 25.56
CA GLY A 703 -17.22 -7.95 26.24
C GLY A 703 -15.88 -8.01 26.97
N ARG A 704 -15.27 -6.85 27.27
CA ARG A 704 -14.01 -6.72 28.01
C ARG A 704 -14.23 -6.77 29.52
N SER A 705 -13.20 -7.16 30.26
CA SER A 705 -13.19 -7.13 31.73
C SER A 705 -13.35 -5.72 32.34
N ASP A 706 -12.95 -4.66 31.63
CA ASP A 706 -13.16 -3.26 32.02
C ASP A 706 -14.42 -2.62 31.41
N GLY A 707 -15.16 -3.35 30.57
CA GLY A 707 -16.39 -2.89 29.92
C GLY A 707 -16.21 -1.66 29.01
N GLY A 708 -17.24 -0.80 28.99
CA GLY A 708 -17.27 0.46 28.25
C GLY A 708 -18.05 0.42 26.93
N VAL A 709 -18.33 1.62 26.39
CA VAL A 709 -19.21 1.83 25.21
C VAL A 709 -18.47 1.77 23.87
N LEU A 710 -17.13 1.76 23.92
CA LEU A 710 -16.25 1.68 22.76
C LEU A 710 -16.00 0.21 22.38
N MET A 711 -16.53 -0.17 21.22
CA MET A 711 -16.52 -1.53 20.67
C MET A 711 -15.23 -1.83 19.91
N ARG A 712 -14.75 -3.07 20.00
CA ARG A 712 -13.62 -3.63 19.25
C ARG A 712 -14.11 -4.64 18.21
N GLY A 713 -13.21 -5.10 17.34
CA GLY A 713 -13.53 -6.12 16.32
C GLY A 713 -14.25 -7.36 16.89
N ASN A 714 -13.83 -7.85 18.06
CA ASN A 714 -14.50 -9.00 18.72
C ASN A 714 -15.98 -8.70 19.04
N ASP A 715 -16.29 -7.50 19.53
CA ASP A 715 -17.65 -7.09 19.88
C ASP A 715 -18.54 -6.96 18.63
N VAL A 716 -17.95 -6.64 17.48
CA VAL A 716 -18.62 -6.64 16.16
C VAL A 716 -18.91 -8.07 15.70
N LEU A 717 -17.96 -9.00 15.88
CA LEU A 717 -18.12 -10.40 15.47
C LEU A 717 -19.14 -11.18 16.32
N THR A 718 -19.26 -10.84 17.61
CA THR A 718 -20.30 -11.41 18.50
C THR A 718 -21.61 -10.63 18.45
N GLY A 719 -21.59 -9.40 17.95
CA GLY A 719 -22.74 -8.48 17.92
C GLY A 719 -23.18 -8.09 19.32
N GLU A 720 -22.30 -7.53 20.14
CA GLU A 720 -22.70 -7.03 21.47
C GLU A 720 -23.73 -5.88 21.40
N PRO A 721 -23.54 -4.82 20.57
CA PRO A 721 -24.56 -3.79 20.40
C PRO A 721 -25.67 -4.22 19.41
N ASP A 722 -26.86 -3.63 19.57
CA ASP A 722 -27.92 -3.71 18.55
C ASP A 722 -27.63 -2.71 17.41
N VAL A 723 -27.03 -1.56 17.73
CA VAL A 723 -26.60 -0.51 16.79
C VAL A 723 -25.12 -0.20 16.98
N LEU A 724 -24.30 -0.51 15.98
CA LEU A 724 -22.87 -0.18 15.91
C LEU A 724 -22.67 1.16 15.16
N VAL A 725 -22.21 2.17 15.87
CA VAL A 725 -21.88 3.50 15.33
C VAL A 725 -20.47 3.50 14.77
N THR A 726 -20.32 3.86 13.50
CA THR A 726 -19.03 4.00 12.81
C THR A 726 -19.15 5.00 11.66
N ASP A 727 -18.02 5.40 11.08
CA ASP A 727 -17.99 6.26 9.89
C ASP A 727 -18.37 5.48 8.60
N SER A 728 -18.73 6.21 7.55
CA SER A 728 -19.23 5.65 6.28
C SER A 728 -18.24 4.68 5.62
N LEU A 729 -16.94 4.96 5.65
CA LEU A 729 -15.91 4.13 5.01
C LEU A 729 -15.72 2.81 5.79
N THR A 730 -15.56 2.91 7.11
CA THR A 730 -15.42 1.73 7.97
C THR A 730 -16.68 0.86 7.94
N GLY A 731 -17.87 1.47 7.93
CA GLY A 731 -19.13 0.76 7.77
C GLY A 731 -19.29 0.06 6.42
N ASN A 732 -18.83 0.68 5.33
CA ASN A 732 -18.81 0.05 4.00
C ASN A 732 -17.95 -1.22 3.98
N LEU A 733 -16.79 -1.16 4.62
CA LEU A 733 -15.87 -2.28 4.76
C LEU A 733 -16.47 -3.40 5.62
N LEU A 734 -17.09 -3.05 6.76
CA LEU A 734 -17.74 -4.04 7.64
C LEU A 734 -18.92 -4.74 6.96
N MET A 735 -19.71 -4.05 6.13
CA MET A 735 -20.74 -4.72 5.32
C MET A 735 -20.13 -5.82 4.45
N LYS A 736 -19.09 -5.51 3.66
CA LYS A 736 -18.43 -6.48 2.79
C LYS A 736 -17.84 -7.66 3.57
N LEU A 737 -17.09 -7.37 4.63
CA LEU A 737 -16.44 -8.40 5.46
C LEU A 737 -17.47 -9.34 6.08
N LEU A 738 -18.54 -8.82 6.69
CA LEU A 738 -19.54 -9.64 7.38
C LEU A 738 -20.48 -10.37 6.40
N SER A 739 -20.79 -9.78 5.25
CA SER A 739 -21.70 -10.36 4.26
C SER A 739 -21.04 -11.31 3.24
N ALA A 740 -19.74 -11.19 2.99
CA ALA A 740 -18.98 -12.00 2.01
C ALA A 740 -17.78 -12.78 2.61
N GLN A 741 -17.68 -12.90 3.94
CA GLN A 741 -16.62 -13.66 4.62
C GLN A 741 -16.47 -15.12 4.12
N SER A 742 -17.56 -15.79 3.76
CA SER A 742 -17.57 -17.21 3.37
C SER A 742 -17.34 -17.45 1.88
N THR A 743 -17.10 -16.39 1.10
CA THR A 743 -17.13 -16.42 -0.38
C THR A 743 -15.95 -15.68 -1.02
N GLY A 744 -15.00 -15.19 -0.22
CA GLY A 744 -13.83 -14.47 -0.72
C GLY A 744 -14.11 -13.05 -1.22
N GLY A 745 -15.21 -12.41 -0.80
CA GLY A 745 -15.49 -11.00 -1.07
C GLY A 745 -16.29 -10.68 -2.34
N ASN A 746 -16.28 -11.57 -3.34
CA ASN A 746 -16.91 -11.32 -4.65
C ASN A 746 -18.40 -11.70 -4.74
N TYR A 747 -18.99 -12.23 -3.66
CA TYR A 747 -20.41 -12.60 -3.59
C TYR A 747 -20.90 -12.47 -2.14
N GLU A 748 -21.78 -11.52 -1.84
CA GLU A 748 -22.35 -11.41 -0.50
C GLU A 748 -23.44 -12.49 -0.31
N ALA A 749 -23.21 -13.40 0.64
CA ALA A 749 -24.05 -14.58 0.88
C ALA A 749 -24.94 -14.47 2.14
N THR A 750 -24.68 -13.51 3.02
CA THR A 750 -25.40 -13.35 4.30
C THR A 750 -25.68 -11.89 4.67
N GLY A 751 -26.80 -11.64 5.36
CA GLY A 751 -27.27 -10.31 5.75
C GLY A 751 -28.37 -9.74 4.85
N TYR A 752 -28.64 -8.43 4.99
CA TYR A 752 -29.83 -7.76 4.44
C TYR A 752 -29.48 -6.52 3.60
N GLY A 753 -28.26 -6.48 3.06
CA GLY A 753 -27.76 -5.36 2.26
C GLY A 753 -27.42 -4.11 3.08
N TYR A 754 -27.08 -3.04 2.36
CA TYR A 754 -26.60 -1.77 2.92
C TYR A 754 -27.71 -0.95 3.58
N GLY A 755 -28.98 -1.29 3.34
CA GLY A 755 -30.14 -0.79 4.09
C GLY A 755 -30.69 0.56 3.59
N PRO A 756 -31.69 1.12 4.31
CA PRO A 756 -32.35 2.36 3.92
C PRO A 756 -31.41 3.55 4.04
N GLY A 757 -31.47 4.50 3.10
CA GLY A 757 -30.87 5.82 3.29
C GLY A 757 -31.67 6.63 4.30
N VAL A 758 -31.09 6.92 5.47
CA VAL A 758 -31.75 7.57 6.62
C VAL A 758 -31.22 8.99 6.84
N GLY A 759 -32.15 9.94 7.03
CA GLY A 759 -31.85 11.34 7.39
C GLY A 759 -33.12 12.16 7.55
N PRO A 760 -33.04 13.39 8.09
CA PRO A 760 -34.22 14.23 8.41
C PRO A 760 -35.00 14.69 7.16
N GLU A 761 -34.35 14.71 6.01
CA GLU A 761 -34.94 15.10 4.71
C GLU A 761 -35.48 13.90 3.92
N MET A 762 -35.34 12.67 4.43
CA MET A 762 -35.89 11.46 3.82
C MET A 762 -37.42 11.56 3.66
N ARG A 763 -37.93 11.18 2.48
CA ARG A 763 -39.37 11.15 2.18
C ARG A 763 -39.86 9.79 1.64
N GLN A 764 -38.96 8.98 1.09
CA GLN A 764 -39.23 7.66 0.53
C GLN A 764 -38.24 6.65 1.10
N ILE A 765 -38.59 5.37 1.11
CA ILE A 765 -37.77 4.28 1.65
C ILE A 765 -37.04 3.60 0.49
N VAL A 766 -35.78 4.00 0.27
CA VAL A 766 -34.89 3.39 -0.74
C VAL A 766 -33.74 2.69 -0.03
N HIS A 767 -33.61 1.39 -0.27
CA HIS A 767 -32.55 0.52 0.25
C HIS A 767 -31.45 0.32 -0.79
N ILE A 768 -30.20 0.26 -0.32
CA ILE A 768 -29.05 -0.06 -1.16
C ILE A 768 -28.64 -1.52 -1.00
N ILE A 769 -28.27 -2.14 -2.12
CA ILE A 769 -27.50 -3.38 -2.20
C ILE A 769 -26.18 -3.14 -2.96
N SER A 770 -25.23 -4.03 -2.76
CA SER A 770 -23.92 -4.02 -3.42
C SER A 770 -24.02 -4.58 -4.83
N ARG A 771 -23.05 -4.24 -5.69
CA ARG A 771 -22.89 -4.89 -7.00
C ARG A 771 -22.65 -6.40 -6.88
N ALA A 772 -22.00 -6.81 -5.80
CA ALA A 772 -21.72 -8.19 -5.44
C ALA A 772 -22.79 -8.83 -4.53
N SER A 773 -23.94 -8.19 -4.28
CA SER A 773 -24.98 -8.81 -3.45
C SER A 773 -25.59 -10.03 -4.13
N GLY A 774 -25.44 -11.22 -3.53
CA GLY A 774 -26.03 -12.46 -4.04
C GLY A 774 -27.52 -12.57 -3.72
N ALA A 775 -28.22 -13.51 -4.39
CA ALA A 775 -29.66 -13.71 -4.24
C ALA A 775 -30.17 -13.79 -2.78
N PRO A 776 -29.47 -14.42 -1.81
CA PRO A 776 -29.88 -14.41 -0.41
C PRO A 776 -29.87 -13.01 0.24
N VAL A 777 -28.86 -12.20 -0.06
CA VAL A 777 -28.72 -10.83 0.48
C VAL A 777 -29.70 -9.88 -0.19
N ILE A 778 -29.95 -10.04 -1.50
CA ILE A 778 -31.01 -9.33 -2.23
C ILE A 778 -32.38 -9.63 -1.62
N ALA A 779 -32.67 -10.91 -1.34
CA ALA A 779 -33.91 -11.30 -0.68
C ALA A 779 -34.01 -10.67 0.71
N GLY A 780 -32.94 -10.72 1.51
CA GLY A 780 -32.85 -10.04 2.80
C GLY A 780 -33.13 -8.53 2.69
N ALA A 781 -32.54 -7.85 1.71
CA ALA A 781 -32.77 -6.42 1.49
C ALA A 781 -34.24 -6.09 1.16
N ILE A 782 -34.91 -6.92 0.35
CA ILE A 782 -36.35 -6.80 0.05
C ILE A 782 -37.17 -6.98 1.33
N ARG A 783 -36.85 -7.98 2.17
CA ARG A 783 -37.52 -8.18 3.47
C ARG A 783 -37.34 -6.96 4.38
N TYR A 784 -36.11 -6.47 4.49
CA TYR A 784 -35.76 -5.33 5.33
C TYR A 784 -36.48 -4.05 4.85
N ALA A 785 -36.60 -3.84 3.54
CA ALA A 785 -37.38 -2.74 2.96
C ALA A 785 -38.88 -2.84 3.31
N ALA A 786 -39.46 -4.04 3.25
CA ALA A 786 -40.84 -4.26 3.69
C ALA A 786 -41.03 -3.99 5.20
N ASP A 787 -40.07 -4.39 6.05
CA ASP A 787 -40.11 -4.12 7.48
C ASP A 787 -39.99 -2.62 7.81
N MET A 788 -39.17 -1.87 7.06
CA MET A 788 -39.05 -0.40 7.18
C MET A 788 -40.34 0.33 6.77
N ALA A 789 -40.98 -0.12 5.69
CA ALA A 789 -42.30 0.37 5.30
C ALA A 789 -43.36 0.05 6.37
N ARG A 790 -43.37 -1.18 6.91
CA ARG A 790 -44.33 -1.63 7.93
C ARG A 790 -44.23 -0.85 9.25
N GLY A 791 -43.02 -0.61 9.74
CA GLY A 791 -42.79 0.16 10.96
C GLY A 791 -42.98 1.68 10.78
N GLY A 792 -43.05 2.15 9.53
CA GLY A 792 -43.22 3.57 9.19
C GLY A 792 -41.94 4.38 9.40
N LEU A 793 -40.81 3.90 8.86
CA LEU A 793 -39.47 4.48 9.05
C LEU A 793 -39.44 6.02 8.92
N VAL A 794 -40.08 6.59 7.89
CA VAL A 794 -40.11 8.04 7.64
C VAL A 794 -40.60 8.83 8.88
N ARG A 795 -41.65 8.34 9.54
CA ARG A 795 -42.19 8.94 10.77
C ARG A 795 -41.22 8.75 11.93
N VAL A 796 -40.72 7.53 12.14
CA VAL A 796 -39.84 7.22 13.27
C VAL A 796 -38.54 8.04 13.21
N VAL A 797 -37.97 8.22 12.02
CA VAL A 797 -36.79 9.08 11.78
C VAL A 797 -37.08 10.53 12.13
N ALA A 798 -38.22 11.08 11.69
CA ALA A 798 -38.61 12.45 12.04
C ALA A 798 -38.74 12.63 13.56
N GLU A 799 -39.45 11.71 14.24
CA GLU A 799 -39.61 11.72 15.69
C GLU A 799 -38.27 11.57 16.45
N GLU A 800 -37.32 10.77 15.97
CA GLU A 800 -35.98 10.67 16.58
C GLU A 800 -35.18 11.96 16.46
N TYR A 801 -35.21 12.60 15.28
CA TYR A 801 -34.53 13.88 15.09
C TYR A 801 -35.19 15.02 15.90
N GLU A 802 -36.51 14.99 16.09
CA GLU A 802 -37.21 15.89 17.01
C GLU A 802 -36.78 15.67 18.46
N ARG A 803 -36.76 14.41 18.94
CA ARG A 803 -36.23 14.05 20.27
C ARG A 803 -34.79 14.53 20.47
N ALA A 804 -33.91 14.28 19.51
CA ALA A 804 -32.51 14.69 19.59
C ALA A 804 -32.34 16.22 19.57
N ARG A 805 -33.14 16.93 18.76
CA ARG A 805 -33.16 18.41 18.74
C ARG A 805 -33.66 19.00 20.06
N ALA A 806 -34.71 18.42 20.67
CA ALA A 806 -35.20 18.82 21.99
C ALA A 806 -34.12 18.62 23.08
N ALA A 807 -33.31 17.57 22.98
CA ALA A 807 -32.15 17.32 23.84
C ALA A 807 -30.91 18.19 23.51
N GLY A 808 -30.99 19.08 22.51
CA GLY A 808 -29.95 20.07 22.20
C GLY A 808 -28.94 19.68 21.11
N LEU A 809 -29.25 18.73 20.22
CA LEU A 809 -28.37 18.26 19.14
C LEU A 809 -27.64 19.38 18.38
N GLU A 810 -28.38 20.36 17.83
CA GLU A 810 -27.77 21.40 16.99
C GLU A 810 -26.90 22.37 17.81
N ARG A 811 -27.17 22.54 19.12
CA ARG A 811 -26.30 23.28 20.06
C ARG A 811 -24.99 22.54 20.28
N LEU A 812 -25.05 21.25 20.65
CA LEU A 812 -23.85 20.44 20.91
C LEU A 812 -22.95 20.31 19.65
N LEU A 813 -23.55 20.20 18.47
CA LEU A 813 -22.81 20.15 17.20
C LEU A 813 -22.22 21.51 16.78
N SER A 814 -22.85 22.63 17.13
CA SER A 814 -22.33 23.98 16.84
C SER A 814 -21.27 24.43 17.84
N GLU A 815 -21.42 24.13 19.13
CA GLU A 815 -20.39 24.35 20.17
C GLU A 815 -19.06 23.69 19.78
N ARG A 816 -19.10 22.44 19.30
CA ARG A 816 -17.92 21.75 18.79
C ARG A 816 -17.32 22.41 17.53
N ARG A 817 -18.15 22.89 16.60
CA ARG A 817 -17.67 23.63 15.42
C ARG A 817 -17.00 24.96 15.79
N GLY A 818 -17.46 25.61 16.87
CA GLY A 818 -16.80 26.78 17.47
C GLY A 818 -15.46 26.41 18.10
N ALA A 819 -15.41 25.36 18.92
CA ALA A 819 -14.18 24.88 19.55
C ALA A 819 -13.12 24.41 18.54
N ALA A 820 -13.53 23.87 17.38
CA ALA A 820 -12.64 23.47 16.29
C ALA A 820 -12.11 24.65 15.43
N ARG A 821 -12.58 25.89 15.65
CA ARG A 821 -12.14 27.10 14.95
C ARG A 821 -11.31 28.06 15.81
N ALA A 822 -11.17 27.80 17.11
CA ALA A 822 -10.25 28.54 17.96
C ALA A 822 -8.84 27.95 17.86
N PRO A 823 -7.77 28.77 17.78
CA PRO A 823 -6.41 28.26 17.91
C PRO A 823 -6.21 27.68 19.32
N ALA A 824 -5.69 26.46 19.40
CA ALA A 824 -5.47 25.77 20.65
C ALA A 824 -4.30 26.39 21.45
N GLY A 825 -4.59 27.45 22.19
CA GLY A 825 -3.72 27.95 23.26
C GLY A 825 -3.61 26.94 24.42
N PRO A 826 -2.62 27.12 25.33
CA PRO A 826 -2.28 26.11 26.32
C PRO A 826 -3.41 25.86 27.33
N ALA A 827 -3.59 24.60 27.70
CA ALA A 827 -4.49 24.20 28.77
C ALA A 827 -3.95 24.69 30.12
N ALA A 828 -4.53 25.77 30.64
CA ALA A 828 -4.23 26.25 31.99
C ALA A 828 -4.91 25.37 33.05
N GLU A 829 -4.15 25.08 34.10
CA GLU A 829 -4.60 24.33 35.28
C GLU A 829 -5.69 25.08 36.04
N ARG A 830 -6.50 24.34 36.82
CA ARG A 830 -7.44 24.94 37.77
C ARG A 830 -6.71 25.21 39.07
N ASP A 831 -6.39 26.47 39.33
CA ASP A 831 -5.81 26.85 40.60
C ASP A 831 -6.87 27.01 41.69
N ALA A 832 -6.52 26.61 42.91
CA ALA A 832 -7.37 26.78 44.09
C ALA A 832 -7.18 28.19 44.67
N GLN A 833 -8.23 28.76 45.24
CA GLN A 833 -8.15 30.08 45.88
C GLN A 833 -7.33 30.03 47.18
N ALA A 834 -6.26 30.84 47.29
CA ALA A 834 -6.02 31.76 48.42
C ALA A 834 -4.71 32.56 48.29
N GLY A 835 -4.76 33.86 48.61
CA GLY A 835 -3.62 34.58 49.22
C GLY A 835 -2.62 35.29 48.31
N ALA A 836 -2.87 36.57 48.02
CA ALA A 836 -1.81 37.58 47.78
C ALA A 836 -1.17 37.98 49.15
N PRO A 837 -0.03 38.73 49.25
CA PRO A 837 0.49 39.67 48.24
C PRO A 837 2.03 39.94 48.12
N SER A 838 2.37 40.70 47.07
CA SER A 838 3.39 41.79 47.01
C SER A 838 4.93 41.51 47.01
N GLY A 839 5.66 42.38 46.27
CA GLY A 839 7.13 42.56 46.32
C GLY A 839 7.86 42.09 45.05
N VAL A 840 8.12 42.89 44.00
CA VAL A 840 8.95 44.11 43.86
C VAL A 840 10.48 43.85 43.80
N VAL A 841 10.98 43.68 42.55
CA VAL A 841 12.17 44.34 41.96
C VAL A 841 13.62 43.88 42.30
N GLN A 842 14.44 43.82 41.22
CA GLN A 842 15.92 43.91 41.09
C GLN A 842 16.87 42.73 41.42
N ALA A 843 17.35 42.10 40.34
CA ALA A 843 18.74 42.13 39.85
C ALA A 843 19.94 41.93 40.82
N ALA A 844 20.77 40.91 40.51
CA ALA A 844 22.22 40.95 40.68
C ALA A 844 22.94 40.02 39.67
N GLN A 845 24.15 40.40 39.27
CA GLN A 845 25.08 39.61 38.43
C GLN A 845 26.05 38.81 39.33
N GLY A 846 26.74 37.78 38.81
CA GLY A 846 28.03 37.39 39.41
C GLY A 846 28.53 35.93 39.27
N ALA A 847 29.40 35.71 38.28
CA ALA A 847 30.65 34.93 38.33
C ALA A 847 30.74 33.49 38.93
N LEU A 848 31.01 32.53 38.03
CA LEU A 848 32.17 31.62 38.00
C LEU A 848 32.84 31.13 39.32
N ALA A 849 32.87 29.80 39.49
CA ALA A 849 34.02 29.07 40.05
C ALA A 849 34.06 27.63 39.48
N ALA A 850 35.26 27.07 39.28
CA ALA A 850 35.47 25.76 38.66
C ALA A 850 35.70 24.63 39.66
N GLY A 851 35.42 23.38 39.25
CA GLY A 851 35.75 22.16 40.00
C GLY A 851 35.42 20.88 39.23
N GLU A 852 36.46 20.16 38.81
CA GLU A 852 36.44 18.77 38.35
C GLU A 852 37.15 17.87 39.39
N PRO A 853 37.08 16.54 39.32
CA PRO A 853 35.94 15.70 38.92
C PRO A 853 35.69 14.57 39.95
N ASP A 854 34.49 13.97 39.99
CA ASP A 854 34.37 12.60 40.52
C ASP A 854 33.28 11.78 39.83
N GLY A 855 33.45 10.46 39.84
CA GLY A 855 32.74 9.50 39.01
C GLY A 855 31.32 9.19 39.47
N GLY A 856 30.41 9.13 38.51
CA GLY A 856 29.02 8.74 38.72
C GLY A 856 28.13 9.28 37.62
N ARG A 857 28.12 8.64 36.45
CA ARG A 857 27.08 8.90 35.43
C ARG A 857 25.74 8.36 35.94
N SER A 858 25.08 9.12 36.80
CA SER A 858 23.63 9.12 36.88
C SER A 858 23.06 9.41 35.49
N ALA A 859 21.92 8.80 35.15
CA ALA A 859 21.26 9.08 33.88
C ALA A 859 20.93 10.58 33.80
N PRO A 860 21.22 11.27 32.68
CA PRO A 860 20.91 12.68 32.54
C PRO A 860 19.41 12.88 32.67
N ALA A 861 19.01 13.90 33.43
CA ALA A 861 17.60 14.26 33.56
C ALA A 861 17.05 14.62 32.19
N GLN A 862 16.02 13.90 31.72
CA GLN A 862 15.33 14.22 30.48
C GLN A 862 14.77 15.64 30.59
N ALA A 863 15.23 16.53 29.71
CA ALA A 863 14.60 17.83 29.55
C ALA A 863 13.14 17.63 29.13
N ALA A 864 12.23 18.48 29.62
CA ALA A 864 10.86 18.44 29.12
C ALA A 864 10.86 18.86 27.63
N PRO A 865 10.14 18.14 26.74
CA PRO A 865 10.03 18.55 25.35
C PRO A 865 9.34 19.93 25.27
N PRO A 866 9.86 20.86 24.45
CA PRO A 866 9.17 22.12 24.16
C PRO A 866 7.88 21.84 23.35
N PRO A 867 7.00 22.84 23.14
CA PRO A 867 5.72 22.65 22.44
C PRO A 867 5.87 21.92 21.09
N GLU A 868 5.03 20.90 20.87
CA GLU A 868 5.10 20.05 19.69
C GLU A 868 4.93 20.84 18.39
N LYS A 869 5.85 20.60 17.45
CA LYS A 869 5.82 21.13 16.09
C LYS A 869 5.69 20.02 15.06
N VAL A 870 5.21 20.37 13.87
CA VAL A 870 5.18 19.47 12.71
C VAL A 870 6.61 19.26 12.21
N ALA A 871 7.25 18.20 12.70
CA ALA A 871 8.62 17.85 12.37
C ALA A 871 8.69 17.05 11.05
N THR A 872 9.01 17.73 9.95
CA THR A 872 9.13 17.20 8.57
C THR A 872 10.55 17.15 8.03
N ALA A 873 11.50 17.83 8.67
CA ALA A 873 12.89 17.87 8.24
C ALA A 873 13.73 16.83 8.98
N GLU A 874 14.65 16.18 8.27
CA GLU A 874 15.56 15.17 8.84
C GLU A 874 16.97 15.73 9.06
N ILE A 875 17.57 15.32 10.18
CA ILE A 875 19.01 15.46 10.44
C ILE A 875 19.58 14.04 10.60
N PRO A 876 20.26 13.50 9.57
CA PRO A 876 20.96 12.21 9.64
C PRO A 876 22.32 12.34 10.33
N GLY A 877 23.01 11.22 10.50
CA GLY A 877 24.43 11.18 10.92
C GLY A 877 24.68 11.12 12.42
N VAL A 878 23.64 11.09 13.26
CA VAL A 878 23.77 10.90 14.72
C VAL A 878 23.93 9.41 15.04
N ASP A 879 24.92 9.02 15.86
CA ASP A 879 25.06 7.61 16.28
C ASP A 879 23.84 7.19 17.12
N ILE A 880 23.35 5.97 16.86
CA ILE A 880 22.15 5.43 17.51
C ILE A 880 22.27 5.33 19.04
N LEU A 881 23.49 5.20 19.57
CA LEU A 881 23.75 5.16 21.01
C LEU A 881 23.62 6.55 21.66
N GLU A 882 23.58 7.61 20.86
CA GLU A 882 23.54 9.01 21.29
C GLU A 882 22.26 9.75 20.84
N LEU A 883 21.42 9.13 19.98
CA LEU A 883 20.24 9.73 19.37
C LEU A 883 19.28 10.40 20.37
N GLU A 884 18.98 9.73 21.49
CA GLU A 884 18.08 10.27 22.52
C GLU A 884 18.72 11.42 23.31
N GLU A 885 20.06 11.44 23.44
CA GLU A 885 20.78 12.57 24.06
C GLU A 885 20.89 13.76 23.09
N ALA A 886 21.00 13.50 21.78
CA ALA A 886 20.92 14.54 20.74
C ALA A 886 19.54 15.21 20.72
N VAL A 887 18.45 14.43 20.81
CA VAL A 887 17.08 14.96 20.98
C VAL A 887 16.95 15.77 22.28
N ALA A 888 17.44 15.24 23.41
CA ALA A 888 17.45 15.97 24.68
C ALA A 888 18.29 17.25 24.64
N CYS A 889 19.37 17.29 23.86
CA CYS A 889 20.20 18.48 23.64
C CYS A 889 19.40 19.61 22.95
N LEU A 890 18.62 19.26 21.92
CA LEU A 890 17.72 20.21 21.24
C LEU A 890 16.61 20.71 22.17
N TRP A 891 16.00 19.82 22.97
CA TRP A 891 15.00 20.21 23.96
C TRP A 891 15.56 21.19 25.00
N ARG A 892 16.80 21.00 25.47
CA ARG A 892 17.51 21.94 26.37
C ARG A 892 17.77 23.32 25.74
N ARG A 893 17.76 23.42 24.40
CA ARG A 893 17.85 24.68 23.64
C ARG A 893 16.48 25.23 23.21
N GLY A 894 15.37 24.58 23.61
CA GLY A 894 14.00 25.01 23.27
C GLY A 894 13.53 24.62 21.86
N ILE A 895 14.28 23.78 21.15
CA ILE A 895 13.93 23.29 19.80
C ILE A 895 13.13 21.99 19.94
N TYR A 896 11.96 21.91 19.30
CA TYR A 896 11.20 20.66 19.28
C TYR A 896 11.82 19.67 18.30
N ALA A 897 12.17 18.50 18.82
CA ALA A 897 12.78 17.41 18.09
C ALA A 897 12.20 16.07 18.54
N LYS A 898 12.29 15.05 17.69
CA LYS A 898 11.98 13.65 18.04
C LYS A 898 12.90 12.69 17.30
N SER A 899 13.16 11.51 17.86
CA SER A 899 13.87 10.45 17.13
C SER A 899 12.98 9.86 16.03
N GLY A 900 13.59 9.56 14.89
CA GLY A 900 12.96 8.95 13.71
C GLY A 900 13.91 8.01 12.98
N MET A 901 13.41 7.30 11.96
CA MET A 901 14.12 6.24 11.24
C MET A 901 14.11 6.48 9.73
N GLY A 902 14.90 7.46 9.28
CA GLY A 902 15.02 7.86 7.88
C GLY A 902 15.60 6.76 6.97
N CYS A 903 15.65 7.07 5.68
CA CYS A 903 16.07 6.14 4.62
C CYS A 903 17.53 5.68 4.75
N THR A 904 18.35 6.42 5.50
CA THR A 904 19.76 6.16 5.77
C THR A 904 19.99 5.67 7.21
N GLY A 905 18.93 5.27 7.93
CA GLY A 905 18.99 4.85 9.32
C GLY A 905 18.46 5.92 10.30
N PRO A 906 18.95 5.94 11.55
CA PRO A 906 18.44 6.84 12.57
C PRO A 906 18.62 8.32 12.22
N VAL A 907 17.58 9.12 12.47
CA VAL A 907 17.57 10.56 12.24
C VAL A 907 16.96 11.31 13.43
N VAL A 908 17.31 12.58 13.57
CA VAL A 908 16.57 13.53 14.40
C VAL A 908 15.60 14.30 13.50
N LEU A 909 14.31 14.25 13.83
CA LEU A 909 13.25 14.96 13.11
C LEU A 909 12.97 16.30 13.79
N VAL A 910 12.98 17.39 13.03
CA VAL A 910 12.71 18.77 13.48
C VAL A 910 11.74 19.48 12.54
N ALA A 911 11.18 20.62 12.97
CA ALA A 911 10.42 21.49 12.09
C ALA A 911 11.33 22.14 11.03
N GLU A 912 10.79 22.41 9.84
CA GLU A 912 11.55 22.97 8.72
C GLU A 912 12.23 24.30 9.09
N GLU A 913 11.51 25.16 9.83
CA GLU A 913 12.02 26.45 10.28
C GLU A 913 13.11 26.37 11.37
N ASP A 914 13.24 25.23 12.05
CA ASP A 914 14.24 24.99 13.10
C ASP A 914 15.50 24.27 12.57
N LEU A 915 15.49 23.76 11.33
CA LEU A 915 16.50 22.82 10.80
C LEU A 915 17.95 23.32 10.95
N GLU A 916 18.23 24.56 10.52
CA GLU A 916 19.58 25.12 10.56
C GLU A 916 20.04 25.44 12.00
N ALA A 917 19.12 25.87 12.86
CA ALA A 917 19.41 26.08 14.28
C ALA A 917 19.71 24.74 14.99
N ALA A 918 18.94 23.70 14.69
CA ALA A 918 19.13 22.36 15.22
C ALA A 918 20.47 21.75 14.76
N ARG A 919 20.81 21.89 13.47
CA ARG A 919 22.12 21.47 12.93
C ARG A 919 23.28 22.19 13.60
N ALA A 920 23.18 23.49 13.84
CA ALA A 920 24.20 24.25 14.55
C ALA A 920 24.41 23.75 15.99
N VAL A 921 23.32 23.50 16.73
CA VAL A 921 23.38 22.96 18.11
C VAL A 921 23.97 21.55 18.14
N LEU A 922 23.56 20.66 17.23
CA LEU A 922 24.07 19.28 17.21
C LEU A 922 25.55 19.22 16.81
N ARG A 923 26.01 20.09 15.92
CA ARG A 923 27.44 20.22 15.57
C ARG A 923 28.26 20.83 16.70
N GLU A 924 27.76 21.87 17.38
CA GLU A 924 28.40 22.44 18.58
C GLU A 924 28.57 21.38 19.68
N ALA A 925 27.58 20.51 19.86
CA ALA A 925 27.59 19.43 20.83
C ALA A 925 28.35 18.17 20.37
N GLY A 926 28.84 18.12 19.13
CA GLY A 926 29.62 17.00 18.59
C GLY A 926 28.82 15.76 18.16
N PHE A 927 27.48 15.83 18.06
CA PHE A 927 26.64 14.71 17.61
C PHE A 927 26.64 14.51 16.09
N ILE A 928 27.03 15.52 15.31
CA ILE A 928 27.15 15.49 13.84
C ILE A 928 28.38 16.28 13.39
N GLY A 929 28.88 15.97 12.19
CA GLY A 929 30.00 16.66 11.52
C GLY A 929 29.69 18.04 10.96
#